data_AF-A0A7S4J6H2-F1
#
_entry.id   AF-A0A7S4J6H2-F1
#
_cell.length_a   1.000
_cell.length_b   1.000
_cell.length_c   1.000
_cell.angle_alpha   90.00
_cell.angle_beta   90.00
_cell.angle_gamma   90.00
#
_symmetry.space_group_name_H-M   'P 1'
#
loop_
_entity.id
_entity.type
_entity.pdbx_description
1 polymer ?
#
loop_
_entity_poly.entity_id
_entity_poly.type
_entity_poly.pdbx_seq_one_letter_code
_entity_poly.pdbx_strand_id
1 'polypeptide(L)'
;VNAKEMLAIDDLEEDMKILCENLVFNKDPDSTDEMLERTAYERACIDARKKGLPPPRKPRGKMINRPRVQFDYDKVEPKPALEPPCPSSDVAKNKVPNHYSYAKLSHEKIAAIRAKATTAGKDINLDYAQPSDLYPESFPHFVRGRDSAREYITKLFTSRIAFYDGAMGTMIQNFSKKNKLEEEEYRGEHFKDWKCNVKGNNDMLSMTRPDVISGIYKQYLEIGGSDMIGTNTFSSTTIAMADYEMEDYAYELNYEGARLARLACDEVTAADPSRPRFVVGAIGPTNRTGSISPSVEDPSVRNVTFDELVETYFEQAVGLVDGGSDILMVETIFDTLNAKAALYAVGEYLEFSGLDIPVFVSGTLVDQSGRTLSGQTGEAFYASIRHAKPMCVGLNCALGAQHMVPFVEKLAKCVECFMHVYSNAGLPNAMGGYDETPEMMAEYNKVFFEKGWLNMVGGCCGSTPPHIKAIRECAQNFSPRPLPAVGRPKMWLSGLEDLVVDDVHNHLGLPFLNVGERCNIAGSIKFKKLMMKGDYGSAMDIAKAQVEDGAHVIDINVDDGMLDGLAAMQKFVKIAVTEPEVCKVPFMLDASKFEIVMAGLKWCQGKPIVNSISLKVGEKLFKEQATLLKKHGAAVVVMAFDENGQAAEEDEKVRICKRSYDMLVDEVGFPPEDIIFDPNVLTIGTGMEEHNDYGIDFINATKRIKEQCPYVKISGGISNLSFGFRGVTKIRESIHAVFLHHAILESGMDVGIVNAKEMLAIDDLEEDMKILCENLVFNKDPDSTDEMLERTAYERACIDARKKGLPPPRKPRGKMINRPRVQFDYDKVEPK
;
A
#
# COMPACT_ATOMS: atom_id res chain seq x y z
N VAL A 1 -26.07 -49.37 18.37
CA VAL A 1 -26.45 -47.94 18.32
C VAL A 1 -27.73 -47.76 19.11
N ASN A 2 -27.78 -46.82 20.05
CA ASN A 2 -29.01 -46.50 20.79
C ASN A 2 -30.02 -45.88 19.80
N ALA A 3 -31.21 -46.45 19.65
CA ALA A 3 -32.20 -45.99 18.67
C ALA A 3 -32.67 -44.54 18.93
N LYS A 4 -32.47 -44.02 20.15
CA LYS A 4 -32.77 -42.62 20.51
C LYS A 4 -31.68 -41.61 20.11
N GLU A 5 -30.53 -42.09 19.65
CA GLU A 5 -29.37 -41.25 19.27
C GLU A 5 -29.18 -41.19 17.74
N MET A 6 -30.05 -41.84 16.96
CA MET A 6 -30.04 -41.76 15.50
C MET A 6 -30.94 -40.61 15.03
N LEU A 7 -30.38 -39.73 14.21
CA LEU A 7 -31.08 -38.63 13.53
C LEU A 7 -31.36 -39.05 12.08
N ALA A 8 -32.49 -38.62 11.50
CA ALA A 8 -32.69 -38.77 10.07
C ALA A 8 -31.72 -37.81 9.34
N ILE A 9 -31.26 -38.20 8.15
CA ILE A 9 -30.34 -37.36 7.37
C ILE A 9 -30.98 -36.01 7.00
N ASP A 10 -32.30 -35.99 6.83
CA ASP A 10 -33.09 -34.78 6.54
C ASP A 10 -33.25 -33.86 7.77
N ASP A 11 -32.95 -34.35 8.97
CA ASP A 11 -32.97 -33.57 10.21
C ASP A 11 -31.60 -32.92 10.52
N LEU A 12 -30.56 -33.20 9.71
CA LEU A 12 -29.24 -32.60 9.84
C LEU A 12 -29.18 -31.25 9.13
N GLU A 13 -28.41 -30.32 9.70
CA GLU A 13 -28.02 -29.10 8.98
C GLU A 13 -27.17 -29.47 7.75
N GLU A 14 -27.35 -28.77 6.63
CA GLU A 14 -26.73 -29.12 5.35
C GLU A 14 -25.20 -29.17 5.42
N ASP A 15 -24.58 -28.30 6.21
CA ASP A 15 -23.13 -28.29 6.43
C ASP A 15 -22.66 -29.49 7.26
N MET A 16 -23.45 -29.92 8.25
CA MET A 16 -23.18 -31.14 9.02
C MET A 16 -23.29 -32.39 8.14
N LYS A 17 -24.24 -32.41 7.21
CA LYS A 17 -24.40 -33.46 6.21
C LYS A 17 -23.19 -33.55 5.28
N ILE A 18 -22.73 -32.43 4.74
CA ILE A 18 -21.52 -32.35 3.89
C ILE A 18 -20.27 -32.83 4.65
N LEU A 19 -20.06 -32.38 5.89
CA LEU A 19 -18.93 -32.81 6.72
C LEU A 19 -18.97 -34.32 7.00
N CYS A 20 -20.15 -34.85 7.35
CA CYS A 20 -20.33 -36.28 7.58
C CYS A 20 -20.06 -37.09 6.30
N GLU A 21 -20.55 -36.64 5.15
CA GLU A 21 -20.26 -37.30 3.87
C GLU A 21 -18.77 -37.24 3.51
N ASN A 22 -18.13 -36.08 3.67
CA ASN A 22 -16.71 -35.91 3.36
C ASN A 22 -15.85 -36.81 4.24
N LEU A 23 -16.17 -36.91 5.53
CA LEU A 23 -15.49 -37.78 6.48
C LEU A 23 -15.74 -39.27 6.23
N VAL A 24 -17.00 -39.67 6.03
CA VAL A 24 -17.39 -41.08 5.84
C VAL A 24 -16.88 -41.64 4.52
N PHE A 25 -16.91 -40.83 3.45
CA PHE A 25 -16.47 -41.24 2.12
C PHE A 25 -15.05 -40.81 1.78
N ASN A 26 -14.33 -40.19 2.73
CA ASN A 26 -12.96 -39.70 2.57
C ASN A 26 -12.79 -38.83 1.29
N LYS A 27 -13.74 -37.92 1.05
CA LYS A 27 -13.77 -37.05 -0.13
C LYS A 27 -12.78 -35.88 -0.01
N ASP A 28 -12.39 -35.53 1.21
CA ASP A 28 -11.50 -34.43 1.53
C ASP A 28 -10.43 -34.89 2.55
N PRO A 29 -9.12 -34.70 2.26
CA PRO A 29 -8.04 -35.05 3.18
C PRO A 29 -8.10 -34.31 4.53
N ASP A 30 -8.77 -33.17 4.61
CA ASP A 30 -8.91 -32.36 5.82
C ASP A 30 -10.21 -32.62 6.59
N SER A 31 -11.08 -33.51 6.09
CA SER A 31 -12.41 -33.80 6.66
C SER A 31 -12.40 -34.18 8.14
N THR A 32 -11.30 -34.77 8.63
CA THR A 32 -11.14 -35.11 10.05
C THR A 32 -10.98 -33.87 10.91
N ASP A 33 -10.15 -32.91 10.48
CA ASP A 33 -9.89 -31.68 11.23
C ASP A 33 -11.12 -30.77 11.22
N GLU A 34 -11.83 -30.69 10.09
CA GLU A 34 -13.09 -29.93 9.98
C GLU A 34 -14.19 -30.48 10.90
N MET A 35 -14.31 -31.80 11.00
CA MET A 35 -15.27 -32.44 11.91
C MET A 35 -14.88 -32.22 13.39
N LEU A 36 -13.58 -32.18 13.71
CA LEU A 36 -13.09 -31.87 15.05
C LEU A 36 -13.38 -30.41 15.44
N GLU A 37 -13.21 -29.46 14.51
CA GLU A 37 -13.54 -28.05 14.72
C GLU A 37 -15.06 -27.87 14.93
N ARG A 38 -15.89 -28.52 14.11
CA ARG A 38 -17.34 -28.52 14.29
C ARG A 38 -17.74 -29.13 15.64
N THR A 39 -17.08 -30.20 16.06
CA THR A 39 -17.31 -30.83 17.38
C THR A 39 -16.96 -29.87 18.53
N ALA A 40 -15.87 -29.10 18.40
CA ALA A 40 -15.48 -28.11 19.41
C ALA A 40 -16.52 -26.96 19.51
N TYR A 41 -17.06 -26.51 18.38
CA TYR A 41 -18.13 -25.53 18.33
C TYR A 41 -19.41 -26.01 19.02
N GLU A 42 -19.90 -27.22 18.71
CA GLU A 42 -21.12 -27.75 19.34
C GLU A 42 -20.96 -27.86 20.87
N ARG A 43 -19.75 -28.25 21.34
CA ARG A 43 -19.42 -28.24 22.77
C ARG A 43 -19.48 -26.83 23.36
N ALA A 44 -18.93 -25.84 22.66
CA ALA A 44 -18.97 -24.45 23.10
C ALA A 44 -20.40 -23.87 23.11
N CYS A 45 -21.28 -24.27 22.18
CA CYS A 45 -22.71 -23.94 22.20
C CYS A 45 -23.43 -24.54 23.41
N ILE A 46 -23.16 -25.81 23.73
CA ILE A 46 -23.72 -26.47 24.91
C ILE A 46 -23.29 -25.73 26.19
N ASP A 47 -22.02 -25.33 26.28
CA ASP A 47 -21.48 -24.61 27.43
C ASP A 47 -22.03 -23.18 27.53
N ALA A 48 -22.16 -22.46 26.42
CA ALA A 48 -22.80 -21.15 26.38
C ALA A 48 -24.26 -21.22 26.85
N ARG A 49 -25.00 -22.24 26.40
CA ARG A 49 -26.40 -22.47 26.79
C ARG A 49 -26.53 -22.77 28.28
N LYS A 50 -25.62 -23.53 28.87
CA LYS A 50 -25.56 -23.77 30.33
C LYS A 50 -25.26 -22.50 31.12
N LYS A 51 -24.51 -21.57 30.55
CA LYS A 51 -24.10 -20.31 31.17
C LYS A 51 -25.04 -19.13 30.89
N GLY A 52 -26.14 -19.34 30.13
CA GLY A 52 -27.05 -18.27 29.73
C GLY A 52 -26.43 -17.23 28.78
N LEU A 53 -25.33 -17.59 28.11
CA LEU A 53 -24.63 -16.74 27.16
C LEU A 53 -25.14 -16.99 25.73
N PRO A 54 -25.05 -16.00 24.82
CA PRO A 54 -25.32 -16.24 23.41
C PRO A 54 -24.38 -17.32 22.86
N PRO A 55 -24.84 -18.14 21.90
CA PRO A 55 -23.99 -19.16 21.30
C PRO A 55 -22.77 -18.51 20.64
N PRO A 56 -21.60 -19.16 20.66
CA PRO A 56 -20.43 -18.70 19.91
C PRO A 56 -20.76 -18.63 18.42
N ARG A 57 -19.94 -17.92 17.65
CA ARG A 57 -20.10 -17.86 16.19
C ARG A 57 -19.77 -19.22 15.60
N LYS A 58 -20.65 -19.75 14.76
CA LYS A 58 -20.46 -21.00 14.02
C LYS A 58 -19.14 -20.95 13.24
N PRO A 59 -18.26 -21.97 13.34
CA PRO A 59 -17.07 -22.04 12.50
C PRO A 59 -17.57 -22.05 11.06
N ARG A 60 -17.10 -21.09 10.28
CA ARG A 60 -17.30 -21.11 8.84
C ARG A 60 -16.44 -22.30 8.38
N GLY A 61 -17.06 -23.39 7.93
CA GLY A 61 -16.31 -24.48 7.30
C GLY A 61 -15.38 -23.92 6.22
N LYS A 62 -14.35 -24.68 5.81
CA LYS A 62 -13.43 -24.17 4.78
C LYS A 62 -14.23 -23.65 3.59
N MET A 63 -14.02 -22.39 3.27
CA MET A 63 -14.62 -21.77 2.10
C MET A 63 -14.23 -22.64 0.89
N ILE A 64 -15.23 -23.16 0.18
CA ILE A 64 -14.99 -23.83 -1.09
C ILE A 64 -14.54 -22.74 -2.05
N ASN A 65 -13.22 -22.65 -2.27
CA ASN A 65 -12.64 -21.72 -3.23
C ASN A 65 -13.15 -22.12 -4.62
N ARG A 66 -13.99 -21.28 -5.23
CA ARG A 66 -14.52 -21.53 -6.56
C ARG A 66 -13.49 -21.08 -7.60
N PRO A 67 -12.93 -21.98 -8.43
CA PRO A 67 -11.95 -21.58 -9.43
C PRO A 67 -12.62 -20.69 -10.49
N ARG A 68 -12.01 -19.53 -10.77
CA ARG A 68 -12.40 -18.64 -11.86
C ARG A 68 -11.62 -18.93 -13.14
N VAL A 69 -12.14 -18.45 -14.28
CA VAL A 69 -11.44 -18.42 -15.56
C VAL A 69 -10.02 -17.87 -15.38
N GLN A 70 -9.05 -18.56 -15.98
CA GLN A 70 -7.65 -18.14 -15.96
C GLN A 70 -7.32 -17.50 -17.31
N PHE A 71 -6.66 -16.36 -17.25
CA PHE A 71 -6.16 -15.67 -18.43
C PHE A 71 -4.68 -16.03 -18.61
N ASP A 72 -4.31 -16.42 -19.84
CA ASP A 72 -2.94 -16.76 -20.20
C ASP A 72 -2.11 -15.48 -20.32
N TYR A 73 -1.52 -15.07 -19.20
CA TYR A 73 -0.54 -13.99 -19.15
C TYR A 73 0.90 -14.50 -19.29
N ASP A 74 1.13 -15.80 -19.49
CA ASP A 74 2.49 -16.37 -19.58
C ASP A 74 3.22 -15.91 -20.85
N LYS A 75 2.46 -15.47 -21.87
CA LYS A 75 2.98 -14.81 -23.08
C LYS A 75 3.34 -13.35 -22.87
N VAL A 76 2.86 -12.73 -21.79
CA VAL A 76 3.21 -11.36 -21.44
C VAL A 76 4.47 -11.45 -20.63
N GLU A 77 5.59 -10.99 -21.21
CA GLU A 77 6.83 -10.86 -20.45
C GLU A 77 6.54 -9.95 -19.25
N PRO A 78 6.55 -10.49 -18.02
CA PRO A 78 6.29 -9.67 -16.86
C PRO A 78 7.41 -8.63 -16.85
N LYS A 79 7.01 -7.36 -16.85
CA LYS A 79 7.88 -6.27 -16.41
C LYS A 79 7.48 -6.04 -14.97
N PRO A 80 8.06 -6.77 -13.99
CA PRO A 80 7.69 -6.57 -12.60
C PRO A 80 7.89 -5.09 -12.32
N ALA A 81 6.95 -4.46 -11.62
CA ALA A 81 7.03 -3.03 -11.36
C ALA A 81 8.33 -2.61 -10.65
N LEU A 82 9.10 -3.58 -10.11
CA LEU A 82 10.15 -3.44 -9.10
C LEU A 82 11.30 -4.45 -9.23
N GLU A 83 11.75 -4.73 -10.45
CA GLU A 83 13.19 -5.05 -10.53
C GLU A 83 13.97 -3.94 -9.80
N PRO A 84 15.06 -4.26 -9.08
CA PRO A 84 15.90 -3.22 -8.49
C PRO A 84 16.11 -2.14 -9.55
N PRO A 85 15.87 -0.85 -9.25
CA PRO A 85 15.67 0.12 -10.32
C PRO A 85 16.84 0.05 -11.30
N CYS A 86 16.58 -0.21 -12.57
CA CYS A 86 17.62 -0.06 -13.57
C CYS A 86 18.04 1.42 -13.59
N PRO A 87 19.31 1.73 -13.94
CA PRO A 87 19.73 3.10 -13.99
C PRO A 87 18.81 3.92 -14.89
N SER A 88 18.31 5.06 -14.39
CA SER A 88 17.26 5.81 -15.07
C SER A 88 17.83 6.74 -16.13
N SER A 89 19.04 7.27 -15.93
CA SER A 89 19.70 8.20 -16.85
C SER A 89 20.39 7.47 -18.01
N ASP A 90 20.34 8.05 -19.21
CA ASP A 90 20.99 7.47 -20.39
C ASP A 90 22.52 7.40 -20.23
N VAL A 91 23.09 8.31 -19.45
CA VAL A 91 24.49 8.29 -19.04
C VAL A 91 24.80 7.01 -18.28
N ALA A 92 23.99 6.69 -17.26
CA ALA A 92 24.15 5.50 -16.46
C ALA A 92 23.93 4.23 -17.29
N LYS A 93 22.87 4.19 -18.11
CA LYS A 93 22.57 3.06 -19.02
C LYS A 93 23.71 2.77 -20.00
N ASN A 94 24.35 3.82 -20.53
CA ASN A 94 25.45 3.72 -21.48
C ASN A 94 26.83 3.66 -20.82
N LYS A 95 26.90 3.63 -19.49
CA LYS A 95 28.15 3.58 -18.69
C LYS A 95 29.15 4.69 -19.03
N VAL A 96 28.64 5.88 -19.35
CA VAL A 96 29.47 7.04 -19.69
C VAL A 96 29.84 7.78 -18.40
N PRO A 97 31.13 8.02 -18.11
CA PRO A 97 31.53 8.85 -16.98
C PRO A 97 30.96 10.27 -17.12
N ASN A 98 30.25 10.74 -16.11
CA ASN A 98 29.64 12.07 -16.11
C ASN A 98 30.05 12.86 -14.87
N HIS A 99 30.96 13.81 -15.08
CA HIS A 99 31.31 14.83 -14.11
C HIS A 99 30.12 15.82 -14.03
N TYR A 100 29.11 15.47 -13.23
CA TYR A 100 27.89 16.26 -13.15
C TYR A 100 28.16 17.53 -12.33
N SER A 101 28.21 18.68 -13.01
CA SER A 101 28.34 20.00 -12.39
C SER A 101 26.97 20.48 -11.89
N TYR A 102 26.80 20.59 -10.57
CA TYR A 102 25.52 20.98 -9.93
C TYR A 102 25.09 22.41 -10.27
N ALA A 103 26.02 23.25 -10.73
CA ALA A 103 25.75 24.60 -11.24
C ALA A 103 24.84 24.60 -12.48
N LYS A 104 24.69 23.47 -13.18
CA LYS A 104 23.82 23.33 -14.35
C LYS A 104 22.38 22.91 -14.03
N LEU A 105 22.05 22.60 -12.77
CA LEU A 105 20.68 22.30 -12.34
C LEU A 105 19.87 23.60 -12.34
N SER A 106 19.06 23.80 -13.39
CA SER A 106 18.37 25.08 -13.66
C SER A 106 16.86 25.06 -13.38
N HIS A 107 16.32 23.98 -12.83
CA HIS A 107 14.89 23.93 -12.50
C HIS A 107 14.55 25.02 -11.47
N GLU A 108 13.49 25.78 -11.71
CA GLU A 108 13.15 26.99 -10.94
C GLU A 108 12.97 26.73 -9.44
N LYS A 109 12.34 25.60 -9.07
CA LYS A 109 12.14 25.20 -7.66
C LYS A 109 13.47 24.93 -6.93
N ILE A 110 14.44 24.31 -7.62
CA ILE A 110 15.78 24.04 -7.07
C ILE A 110 16.57 25.36 -6.95
N ALA A 111 16.53 26.19 -7.99
CA ALA A 111 17.20 27.49 -8.00
C ALA A 111 16.66 28.42 -6.90
N ALA A 112 15.34 28.41 -6.66
CA ALA A 112 14.71 29.20 -5.62
C ALA A 112 15.20 28.81 -4.21
N ILE A 113 15.42 27.52 -3.95
CA ILE A 113 15.93 27.04 -2.66
C ILE A 113 17.38 27.46 -2.48
N ARG A 114 18.22 27.26 -3.49
CA ARG A 114 19.62 27.73 -3.46
C ARG A 114 19.75 29.23 -3.25
N ALA A 115 18.82 30.02 -3.82
CA ALA A 115 18.82 31.46 -3.66
C ALA A 115 18.48 31.92 -2.23
N LYS A 116 17.80 31.09 -1.42
CA LYS A 116 17.51 31.37 -0.01
C LYS A 116 18.73 31.21 0.90
N ALA A 117 19.77 30.51 0.45
CA ALA A 117 20.94 30.24 1.27
C ALA A 117 21.58 31.53 1.82
N THR A 118 21.67 31.59 3.13
CA THR A 118 22.21 32.64 4.00
C THR A 118 23.72 32.80 3.86
N THR A 119 24.48 31.71 3.73
CA THR A 119 25.96 31.72 3.74
C THR A 119 26.57 30.78 2.71
N ALA A 120 26.26 29.48 2.79
CA ALA A 120 26.74 28.45 1.87
C ALA A 120 25.76 28.32 0.70
N GLY A 121 26.08 28.87 -0.47
CA GLY A 121 25.21 28.74 -1.65
C GLY A 121 25.33 29.86 -2.69
N LYS A 122 26.10 30.91 -2.40
CA LYS A 122 26.31 32.03 -3.33
C LYS A 122 27.47 31.83 -4.31
N ASP A 123 28.36 30.87 -4.05
CA ASP A 123 29.52 30.56 -4.89
C ASP A 123 29.65 29.04 -5.11
N ILE A 124 28.57 28.43 -5.60
CA ILE A 124 28.41 26.99 -5.84
C ILE A 124 29.15 26.61 -7.14
N ASN A 125 30.48 26.61 -7.11
CA ASN A 125 31.27 25.87 -8.11
C ASN A 125 31.42 24.41 -7.59
N LEU A 126 30.28 23.74 -7.43
CA LEU A 126 30.21 22.37 -6.91
C LEU A 126 30.60 21.38 -8.00
N ASP A 127 31.80 20.85 -7.86
CA ASP A 127 32.22 19.66 -8.58
C ASP A 127 32.79 18.65 -7.59
N TYR A 128 32.02 17.61 -7.29
CA TYR A 128 32.47 16.44 -6.52
C TYR A 128 33.02 15.34 -7.43
N ALA A 129 33.35 15.67 -8.68
CA ALA A 129 34.08 14.78 -9.56
C ALA A 129 35.36 14.30 -8.90
N GLN A 130 35.50 12.99 -8.80
CA GLN A 130 36.75 12.39 -8.38
C GLN A 130 37.76 12.41 -9.54
N PRO A 131 39.07 12.60 -9.25
CA PRO A 131 40.11 12.53 -10.26
C PRO A 131 40.05 11.21 -11.02
N SER A 132 40.32 11.29 -12.31
CA SER A 132 40.16 10.15 -13.20
C SER A 132 41.08 8.98 -12.81
N ASP A 133 42.25 9.28 -12.24
CA ASP A 133 43.30 8.37 -11.80
C ASP A 133 43.18 7.93 -10.33
N LEU A 134 42.12 8.34 -9.60
CA LEU A 134 41.91 7.97 -8.19
C LEU A 134 41.80 6.44 -8.00
N TYR A 135 41.26 5.74 -9.01
CA TYR A 135 41.06 4.30 -8.97
C TYR A 135 42.00 3.55 -9.93
N PRO A 136 42.43 2.31 -9.62
CA PRO A 136 43.22 1.48 -10.53
C PRO A 136 42.56 1.34 -11.91
N GLU A 137 43.33 1.15 -12.98
CA GLU A 137 42.76 0.95 -14.34
C GLU A 137 41.85 -0.28 -14.45
N SER A 138 42.06 -1.29 -13.60
CA SER A 138 41.19 -2.46 -13.48
C SER A 138 39.86 -2.15 -12.78
N PHE A 139 39.73 -0.96 -12.20
CA PHE A 139 38.54 -0.48 -11.53
C PHE A 139 37.58 0.13 -12.58
N PRO A 140 36.26 -0.13 -12.50
CA PRO A 140 35.36 0.27 -13.59
C PRO A 140 35.37 1.78 -13.84
N HIS A 141 35.61 2.20 -15.09
CA HIS A 141 35.81 3.62 -15.45
C HIS A 141 34.61 4.54 -15.16
N PHE A 142 33.41 3.99 -14.97
CA PHE A 142 32.19 4.74 -14.72
C PHE A 142 32.06 5.34 -13.31
N VAL A 143 32.93 4.95 -12.37
CA VAL A 143 32.95 5.42 -10.96
C VAL A 143 33.28 6.92 -10.82
N ARG A 144 33.64 7.59 -11.92
CA ARG A 144 33.98 9.03 -11.95
C ARG A 144 32.75 9.97 -11.97
N GLY A 145 31.51 9.44 -11.88
CA GLY A 145 30.26 10.22 -11.89
C GLY A 145 29.11 9.60 -11.07
N ARG A 146 28.23 10.43 -10.49
CA ARG A 146 27.12 10.04 -9.60
C ARG A 146 26.11 9.08 -10.23
N ASP A 147 25.91 9.17 -11.54
CA ASP A 147 25.02 8.31 -12.32
C ASP A 147 25.37 6.81 -12.22
N SER A 148 26.55 6.45 -11.70
CA SER A 148 26.98 5.05 -11.54
C SER A 148 26.84 4.47 -10.13
N ALA A 149 26.47 5.29 -9.13
CA ALA A 149 26.40 4.87 -7.73
C ALA A 149 25.48 3.65 -7.56
N ARG A 150 24.34 3.65 -8.24
CA ARG A 150 23.37 2.55 -8.25
C ARG A 150 23.97 1.22 -8.72
N GLU A 151 24.72 1.22 -9.82
CA GLU A 151 25.35 0.01 -10.36
C GLU A 151 26.40 -0.52 -9.38
N TYR A 152 27.21 0.37 -8.80
CA TYR A 152 28.20 -0.03 -7.81
C TYR A 152 27.56 -0.63 -6.56
N ILE A 153 26.56 0.04 -5.98
CA ILE A 153 25.89 -0.43 -4.77
C ILE A 153 25.19 -1.76 -5.04
N THR A 154 24.61 -1.94 -6.22
CA THR A 154 24.05 -3.24 -6.66
C THR A 154 25.12 -4.33 -6.62
N LYS A 155 26.31 -4.06 -7.19
CA LYS A 155 27.43 -5.00 -7.18
C LYS A 155 27.96 -5.26 -5.77
N LEU A 156 28.00 -4.24 -4.93
CA LEU A 156 28.37 -4.36 -3.51
C LEU A 156 27.40 -5.30 -2.79
N PHE A 157 26.10 -5.03 -2.86
CA PHE A 157 25.03 -5.76 -2.17
C PHE A 157 24.83 -7.19 -2.66
N THR A 158 25.27 -7.51 -3.88
CA THR A 158 25.25 -8.86 -4.45
C THR A 158 26.55 -9.63 -4.19
N SER A 159 27.67 -8.95 -3.97
CA SER A 159 28.96 -9.60 -3.68
C SER A 159 29.17 -9.93 -2.21
N ARG A 160 28.67 -9.10 -1.30
CA ARG A 160 28.78 -9.27 0.15
C ARG A 160 27.74 -8.43 0.91
N ILE A 161 27.63 -8.69 2.20
CA ILE A 161 26.89 -7.79 3.10
C ILE A 161 27.67 -6.47 3.23
N ALA A 162 26.99 -5.35 3.02
CA ALA A 162 27.53 -4.00 3.17
C ALA A 162 27.32 -3.46 4.59
N PHE A 163 28.13 -2.48 4.98
CA PHE A 163 28.09 -1.92 6.33
C PHE A 163 27.75 -0.43 6.30
N TYR A 164 26.62 -0.09 6.91
CA TYR A 164 26.28 1.27 7.32
C TYR A 164 27.02 1.61 8.62
N ASP A 165 27.01 2.88 9.02
CA ASP A 165 27.62 3.31 10.28
C ASP A 165 26.74 3.03 11.50
N GLY A 166 27.11 3.65 12.62
CA GLY A 166 26.41 3.60 13.89
C GLY A 166 25.80 4.95 14.27
N ALA A 167 25.37 5.09 15.53
CA ALA A 167 24.72 6.30 15.98
C ALA A 167 25.65 7.53 16.03
N MET A 168 25.32 8.56 15.24
CA MET A 168 25.89 9.90 15.35
C MET A 168 25.58 10.54 16.71
N GLY A 169 24.29 10.53 17.11
CA GLY A 169 23.85 11.12 18.38
C GLY A 169 24.53 10.53 19.61
N THR A 170 24.73 9.21 19.65
CA THR A 170 25.47 8.54 20.75
C THR A 170 26.93 8.99 20.80
N MET A 171 27.58 9.14 19.64
CA MET A 171 28.96 9.61 19.57
C MET A 171 29.10 11.08 20.01
N ILE A 172 28.17 11.95 19.60
CA ILE A 172 28.11 13.34 20.06
C ILE A 172 27.88 13.41 21.57
N GLN A 173 26.94 12.64 22.12
CA GLN A 173 26.69 12.58 23.57
C GLN A 173 27.92 12.10 24.35
N ASN A 174 28.62 11.09 23.85
CA ASN A 174 29.86 10.60 24.46
C ASN A 174 30.96 11.66 24.43
N PHE A 175 31.08 12.40 23.33
CA PHE A 175 32.00 13.53 23.23
C PHE A 175 31.60 14.65 24.20
N SER A 176 30.32 15.01 24.26
CA SER A 176 29.76 16.02 25.16
C SER A 176 30.03 15.69 26.62
N LYS A 177 29.86 14.43 27.05
CA LYS A 177 30.15 13.99 28.43
C LYS A 177 31.63 14.12 28.78
N LYS A 178 32.53 13.88 27.82
CA LYS A 178 33.98 13.95 28.03
C LYS A 178 34.54 15.37 27.97
N ASN A 179 34.00 16.21 27.07
CA ASN A 179 34.56 17.51 26.73
C ASN A 179 33.67 18.70 27.13
N LYS A 180 32.51 18.45 27.75
CA LYS A 180 31.52 19.46 28.18
C LYS A 180 31.08 20.39 27.03
N LEU A 181 30.37 19.84 26.05
CA LEU A 181 29.68 20.68 25.06
C LEU A 181 28.48 21.37 25.74
N GLU A 182 28.63 22.65 26.05
CA GLU A 182 27.61 23.53 26.60
C GLU A 182 27.03 24.44 25.50
N GLU A 183 26.12 25.33 25.87
CA GLU A 183 25.38 26.20 24.94
C GLU A 183 26.33 27.02 24.05
N GLU A 184 27.42 27.53 24.61
CA GLU A 184 28.43 28.31 23.88
C GLU A 184 29.11 27.50 22.77
N GLU A 185 29.43 26.23 23.02
CA GLU A 185 30.03 25.36 22.00
C GLU A 185 29.04 24.96 20.91
N TYR A 186 27.75 24.81 21.23
CA TYR A 186 26.73 24.56 20.21
C TYR A 186 26.56 25.78 19.30
N ARG A 187 26.46 26.98 19.88
CA ARG A 187 26.33 28.24 19.13
C ARG A 187 27.54 28.53 18.24
N GLY A 188 28.74 28.27 18.75
CA GLY A 188 29.98 28.70 18.13
C GLY A 188 29.97 30.20 17.81
N GLU A 189 30.83 30.61 16.89
CA GLU A 189 30.98 32.03 16.57
C GLU A 189 29.85 32.55 15.68
N HIS A 190 29.25 31.67 14.86
CA HIS A 190 28.23 32.04 13.88
C HIS A 190 26.87 32.34 14.54
N PHE A 191 26.53 31.67 15.64
CA PHE A 191 25.25 31.80 16.34
C PHE A 191 25.40 32.30 17.78
N LYS A 192 26.49 33.01 18.09
CA LYS A 192 26.80 33.48 19.44
C LYS A 192 25.64 34.23 20.11
N ASP A 193 25.03 35.14 19.37
CA ASP A 193 23.92 35.99 19.85
C ASP A 193 22.54 35.43 19.49
N TRP A 194 22.42 34.11 19.26
CA TRP A 194 21.13 33.49 18.91
C TRP A 194 20.11 33.63 20.05
N LYS A 195 18.86 33.90 19.66
CA LYS A 195 17.76 34.35 20.53
C LYS A 195 17.23 33.29 21.49
N CYS A 196 17.39 32.02 21.19
CA CYS A 196 16.92 30.90 21.99
C CYS A 196 18.06 29.92 22.33
N ASN A 197 17.78 28.96 23.23
CA ASN A 197 18.73 27.88 23.52
C ASN A 197 18.82 26.92 22.34
N VAL A 198 20.04 26.50 21.99
CA VAL A 198 20.31 25.61 20.86
C VAL A 198 21.01 24.32 21.26
N LYS A 199 21.44 24.19 22.53
CA LYS A 199 21.99 22.95 23.07
C LYS A 199 21.04 21.78 22.83
N GLY A 200 21.57 20.73 22.21
CA GLY A 200 20.82 19.52 21.83
C GLY A 200 20.45 19.48 20.36
N ASN A 201 20.55 20.59 19.62
CA ASN A 201 20.49 20.58 18.16
C ASN A 201 21.78 19.98 17.57
N ASN A 202 21.85 18.66 17.51
CA ASN A 202 23.07 17.97 17.06
C ASN A 202 23.43 18.28 15.61
N ASP A 203 22.45 18.48 14.75
CA ASP A 203 22.62 18.81 13.33
C ASP A 203 23.45 20.09 13.14
N MET A 204 23.26 21.11 14.00
CA MET A 204 23.99 22.38 13.93
C MET A 204 25.50 22.24 14.12
N LEU A 205 25.95 21.19 14.80
CA LEU A 205 27.36 20.94 15.02
C LEU A 205 28.11 20.69 13.70
N SER A 206 27.42 20.35 12.62
CA SER A 206 28.01 20.31 11.27
C SER A 206 28.57 21.67 10.84
N MET A 207 27.99 22.78 11.32
CA MET A 207 28.47 24.13 11.04
C MET A 207 29.39 24.66 12.14
N THR A 208 29.05 24.43 13.41
CA THR A 208 29.72 25.07 14.55
C THR A 208 30.89 24.27 15.10
N ARG A 209 30.85 22.94 14.97
CA ARG A 209 31.89 21.98 15.40
C ARG A 209 32.20 20.94 14.31
N PRO A 210 32.59 21.38 13.09
CA PRO A 210 32.88 20.48 11.98
C PRO A 210 34.03 19.50 12.28
N ASP A 211 34.93 19.88 13.20
CA ASP A 211 36.02 19.02 13.70
C ASP A 211 35.49 17.76 14.40
N VAL A 212 34.44 17.92 15.21
CA VAL A 212 33.83 16.81 15.96
C VAL A 212 33.10 15.86 15.01
N ILE A 213 32.24 16.42 14.15
CA ILE A 213 31.42 15.65 13.22
C ILE A 213 32.30 14.87 12.23
N SER A 214 33.30 15.54 11.63
CA SER A 214 34.25 14.87 10.73
C SER A 214 35.05 13.79 11.45
N GLY A 215 35.44 14.03 12.71
CA GLY A 215 36.13 13.04 13.53
C GLY A 215 35.28 11.80 13.83
N ILE A 216 33.96 11.93 13.95
CA ILE A 216 33.04 10.81 14.13
C ILE A 216 32.91 10.01 12.83
N TYR A 217 32.72 10.67 11.69
CA TYR A 217 32.69 9.99 10.38
C TYR A 217 33.94 9.15 10.14
N LYS A 218 35.12 9.73 10.35
CA LYS A 218 36.40 9.03 10.20
C LYS A 218 36.51 7.81 11.11
N GLN A 219 36.06 7.91 12.37
CA GLN A 219 36.06 6.76 13.27
C GLN A 219 35.18 5.60 12.75
N TYR A 220 33.98 5.87 12.22
CA TYR A 220 33.15 4.80 11.63
C TYR A 220 33.79 4.21 10.37
N LEU A 221 34.39 5.05 9.52
CA LEU A 221 35.08 4.62 8.29
C LEU A 221 36.33 3.76 8.57
N GLU A 222 37.18 4.21 9.50
CA GLU A 222 38.51 3.63 9.76
C GLU A 222 38.46 2.50 10.80
N ILE A 223 37.75 2.71 11.92
CA ILE A 223 37.67 1.75 13.03
C ILE A 223 36.52 0.77 12.80
N GLY A 224 35.32 1.31 12.51
CA GLY A 224 34.14 0.49 12.23
C GLY A 224 34.25 -0.26 10.90
N GLY A 225 34.95 0.34 9.94
CA GLY A 225 35.06 -0.20 8.59
C GLY A 225 33.77 -0.06 7.80
N SER A 226 32.97 0.98 8.04
CA SER A 226 31.74 1.23 7.29
C SER A 226 32.02 1.47 5.79
N ASP A 227 31.12 0.98 4.94
CA ASP A 227 31.10 1.25 3.50
C ASP A 227 30.26 2.49 3.19
N MET A 228 29.30 2.81 4.06
CA MET A 228 28.33 3.90 3.91
C MET A 228 28.27 4.71 5.21
N ILE A 229 28.22 6.04 5.12
CA ILE A 229 28.15 6.98 6.25
C ILE A 229 26.88 7.82 6.16
N GLY A 230 26.10 7.84 7.24
CA GLY A 230 24.94 8.71 7.40
C GLY A 230 25.33 10.15 7.67
N THR A 231 24.72 11.10 6.98
CA THR A 231 24.94 12.52 7.25
C THR A 231 24.30 12.93 8.59
N ASN A 232 24.93 13.88 9.30
CA ASN A 232 24.41 14.48 10.53
C ASN A 232 23.28 15.49 10.20
N THR A 233 22.18 14.97 9.66
CA THR A 233 21.08 15.75 9.05
C THR A 233 19.69 15.23 9.42
N PHE A 234 19.61 14.41 10.47
CA PHE A 234 18.37 13.74 10.89
C PHE A 234 17.22 14.73 11.14
N SER A 235 17.53 15.91 11.68
CA SER A 235 16.55 16.95 12.04
C SER A 235 16.66 18.18 11.15
N SER A 236 17.52 18.17 10.12
CA SER A 236 17.80 19.31 9.24
C SER A 236 16.64 19.58 8.27
N THR A 237 15.51 19.99 8.82
CA THR A 237 14.27 20.30 8.10
C THR A 237 13.71 21.60 8.64
N THR A 238 13.03 22.39 7.81
CA THR A 238 12.38 23.64 8.24
C THR A 238 11.43 23.39 9.42
N ILE A 239 10.67 22.30 9.40
CA ILE A 239 9.74 21.91 10.47
C ILE A 239 10.45 21.66 11.81
N ALA A 240 11.53 20.86 11.83
CA ALA A 240 12.20 20.54 13.09
C ALA A 240 13.11 21.69 13.57
N MET A 241 13.69 22.46 12.64
CA MET A 241 14.50 23.64 12.97
C MET A 241 13.68 24.80 13.55
N ALA A 242 12.34 24.79 13.40
CA ALA A 242 11.46 25.75 14.06
C ALA A 242 11.52 25.69 15.59
N ASP A 243 11.84 24.53 16.19
CA ASP A 243 12.03 24.40 17.64
C ASP A 243 13.24 25.21 18.15
N TYR A 244 14.16 25.58 17.23
CA TYR A 244 15.35 26.40 17.48
C TYR A 244 15.30 27.75 16.75
N GLU A 245 14.16 28.10 16.15
CA GLU A 245 13.95 29.29 15.31
C GLU A 245 14.98 29.44 14.17
N MET A 246 15.45 28.30 13.60
CA MET A 246 16.52 28.15 12.60
C MET A 246 16.01 27.68 11.22
N GLU A 247 14.75 27.93 10.89
CA GLU A 247 14.12 27.43 9.65
C GLU A 247 14.91 27.84 8.39
N ASP A 248 15.44 29.07 8.37
CA ASP A 248 16.22 29.62 7.25
C ASP A 248 17.58 28.92 7.02
N TYR A 249 18.02 28.04 7.93
CA TYR A 249 19.29 27.31 7.84
C TYR A 249 19.10 25.84 7.47
N ALA A 250 17.87 25.38 7.18
CA ALA A 250 17.60 23.99 6.85
C ALA A 250 18.44 23.50 5.66
N TYR A 251 18.55 24.29 4.59
CA TYR A 251 19.39 23.97 3.44
C TYR A 251 20.87 23.83 3.82
N GLU A 252 21.46 24.81 4.53
CA GLU A 252 22.88 24.83 4.88
C GLU A 252 23.29 23.71 5.83
N LEU A 253 22.43 23.36 6.78
CA LEU A 253 22.68 22.24 7.68
C LEU A 253 22.81 20.93 6.91
N ASN A 254 21.93 20.70 5.92
CA ASN A 254 22.02 19.55 5.04
C ASN A 254 23.27 19.58 4.17
N TYR A 255 23.56 20.74 3.58
CA TYR A 255 24.73 20.92 2.73
C TYR A 255 26.03 20.65 3.49
N GLU A 256 26.23 21.27 4.66
CA GLU A 256 27.45 21.07 5.47
C GLU A 256 27.53 19.66 6.04
N GLY A 257 26.41 19.10 6.51
CA GLY A 257 26.35 17.72 7.00
C GLY A 257 26.80 16.71 5.94
N ALA A 258 26.34 16.86 4.70
CA ALA A 258 26.74 16.05 3.56
C ALA A 258 28.16 16.33 3.06
N ARG A 259 28.59 17.60 3.03
CA ARG A 259 29.94 18.00 2.60
C ARG A 259 31.02 17.43 3.50
N LEU A 260 30.83 17.49 4.82
CA LEU A 260 31.77 16.89 5.76
C LEU A 260 31.85 15.37 5.62
N ALA A 261 30.71 14.69 5.41
CA ALA A 261 30.67 13.26 5.16
C ALA A 261 31.41 12.90 3.86
N ARG A 262 31.18 13.65 2.78
CA ARG A 262 31.85 13.49 1.49
C ARG A 262 33.36 13.61 1.60
N LEU A 263 33.85 14.65 2.28
CA LEU A 263 35.28 14.84 2.51
C LEU A 263 35.91 13.66 3.27
N ALA A 264 35.24 13.17 4.32
CA ALA A 264 35.71 12.02 5.07
C ALA A 264 35.72 10.74 4.21
N CYS A 265 34.66 10.50 3.43
CA CYS A 265 34.58 9.36 2.52
C CYS A 265 35.65 9.42 1.42
N ASP A 266 35.92 10.59 0.84
CA ASP A 266 36.96 10.80 -0.17
C ASP A 266 38.36 10.54 0.39
N GLU A 267 38.66 11.09 1.57
CA GLU A 267 39.97 10.92 2.21
C GLU A 267 40.27 9.44 2.49
N VAL A 268 39.30 8.71 3.08
CA VAL A 268 39.48 7.29 3.38
C VAL A 268 39.46 6.44 2.11
N THR A 269 38.69 6.82 1.09
CA THR A 269 38.71 6.15 -0.23
C THR A 269 40.03 6.33 -0.93
N ALA A 270 40.63 7.52 -0.90
CA ALA A 270 41.94 7.77 -1.48
C ALA A 270 43.04 6.93 -0.81
N ALA A 271 42.92 6.69 0.51
CA ALA A 271 43.84 5.82 1.25
C ALA A 271 43.67 4.33 0.92
N ASP A 272 42.46 3.89 0.55
CA ASP A 272 42.16 2.52 0.12
C ASP A 272 41.16 2.52 -1.06
N PRO A 273 41.64 2.74 -2.30
CA PRO A 273 40.77 2.86 -3.48
C PRO A 273 40.02 1.57 -3.84
N SER A 274 40.41 0.43 -3.27
CA SER A 274 39.76 -0.86 -3.52
C SER A 274 38.34 -0.95 -2.91
N ARG A 275 38.01 -0.05 -1.97
CA ARG A 275 36.77 -0.06 -1.21
C ARG A 275 36.14 1.34 -1.12
N PRO A 276 35.59 1.92 -2.20
CA PRO A 276 34.99 3.25 -2.15
C PRO A 276 33.90 3.35 -1.08
N ARG A 277 33.82 4.52 -0.45
CA ARG A 277 32.85 4.83 0.60
C ARG A 277 31.81 5.84 0.11
N PHE A 278 30.57 5.63 0.54
CA PHE A 278 29.40 6.36 0.06
C PHE A 278 28.79 7.22 1.15
N VAL A 279 28.31 8.40 0.76
CA VAL A 279 27.57 9.31 1.63
C VAL A 279 26.08 9.03 1.50
N VAL A 280 25.43 8.76 2.63
CA VAL A 280 23.99 8.57 2.74
C VAL A 280 23.38 9.84 3.34
N GLY A 281 22.67 10.60 2.51
CA GLY A 281 21.86 11.73 2.95
C GLY A 281 20.70 11.25 3.83
N ALA A 282 20.85 11.37 5.14
CA ALA A 282 19.88 10.95 6.13
C ALA A 282 18.71 11.95 6.22
N ILE A 283 17.50 11.47 5.98
CA ILE A 283 16.24 12.22 6.02
C ILE A 283 15.40 11.63 7.16
N GLY A 284 15.30 12.34 8.27
CA GLY A 284 14.49 11.93 9.42
C GLY A 284 12.99 12.25 9.26
N PRO A 285 12.14 11.77 10.18
CA PRO A 285 10.68 11.86 10.08
C PRO A 285 10.07 13.22 10.47
N THR A 286 10.88 14.23 10.83
CA THR A 286 10.49 15.46 11.55
C THR A 286 9.91 15.20 12.95
N ASN A 287 9.55 16.27 13.67
CA ASN A 287 8.87 16.21 14.97
C ASN A 287 7.31 16.29 14.86
N ARG A 288 6.74 16.30 13.64
CA ARG A 288 5.28 16.37 13.41
C ARG A 288 4.77 15.13 12.69
N THR A 289 3.55 14.73 12.98
CA THR A 289 2.89 13.55 12.38
C THR A 289 1.80 13.97 11.40
N GLY A 290 1.80 13.38 10.20
CA GLY A 290 0.75 13.59 9.20
C GLY A 290 -0.49 12.71 9.44
N SER A 291 -0.33 11.48 9.92
CA SER A 291 -1.44 10.53 10.08
C SER A 291 -2.13 10.59 11.45
N ILE A 292 -1.40 11.03 12.49
CA ILE A 292 -1.87 11.06 13.88
C ILE A 292 -2.32 12.48 14.27
N SER A 293 -3.44 12.58 14.99
CA SER A 293 -3.89 13.86 15.57
C SER A 293 -3.06 14.23 16.80
N PRO A 294 -2.64 15.49 16.96
CA PRO A 294 -2.02 15.98 18.19
C PRO A 294 -3.05 16.23 19.30
N SER A 295 -4.35 16.19 18.99
CA SER A 295 -5.44 16.41 19.93
C SER A 295 -6.16 15.10 20.23
N VAL A 296 -6.33 14.81 21.53
CA VAL A 296 -7.14 13.68 22.01
C VAL A 296 -8.64 13.94 21.81
N GLU A 297 -9.06 15.21 21.83
CA GLU A 297 -10.48 15.60 21.76
C GLU A 297 -10.99 15.72 20.32
N ASP A 298 -10.13 16.09 19.38
CA ASP A 298 -10.49 16.21 17.96
C ASP A 298 -9.54 15.37 17.08
N PRO A 299 -10.01 14.18 16.62
CA PRO A 299 -9.21 13.30 15.77
C PRO A 299 -8.96 13.88 14.36
N SER A 300 -9.61 14.98 13.97
CA SER A 300 -9.44 15.62 12.66
C SER A 300 -8.36 16.71 12.62
N VAL A 301 -7.79 17.10 13.75
CA VAL A 301 -6.73 18.12 13.81
C VAL A 301 -5.41 17.55 13.31
N ARG A 302 -4.59 18.37 12.64
CA ARG A 302 -3.23 18.04 12.20
C ARG A 302 -2.32 19.25 12.39
N ASN A 303 -1.07 19.01 12.80
CA ASN A 303 -0.05 20.06 12.99
C ASN A 303 0.78 20.34 11.72
N VAL A 304 0.58 19.52 10.69
CA VAL A 304 1.25 19.63 9.40
C VAL A 304 0.37 19.03 8.31
N THR A 305 0.51 19.52 7.09
CA THR A 305 -0.12 19.00 5.89
C THR A 305 0.86 18.20 5.04
N PHE A 306 0.35 17.37 4.14
CA PHE A 306 1.17 16.63 3.19
C PHE A 306 2.04 17.56 2.34
N ASP A 307 1.48 18.69 1.87
CA ASP A 307 2.19 19.63 1.00
C ASP A 307 3.31 20.35 1.76
N GLU A 308 3.10 20.77 3.01
CA GLU A 308 4.16 21.33 3.86
C GLU A 308 5.30 20.33 4.10
N LEU A 309 4.98 19.05 4.32
CA LEU A 309 6.00 17.99 4.42
C LEU A 309 6.76 17.83 3.10
N VAL A 310 6.08 17.83 1.96
CA VAL A 310 6.73 17.74 0.64
C VAL A 310 7.69 18.90 0.42
N GLU A 311 7.27 20.14 0.70
CA GLU A 311 8.13 21.31 0.57
C GLU A 311 9.37 21.23 1.48
N THR A 312 9.14 20.84 2.74
CA THR A 312 10.19 20.63 3.75
C THR A 312 11.24 19.61 3.30
N TYR A 313 10.79 18.45 2.84
CA TYR A 313 11.68 17.38 2.38
C TYR A 313 12.36 17.69 1.04
N PHE A 314 11.69 18.45 0.17
CA PHE A 314 12.29 18.87 -1.10
C PHE A 314 13.48 19.79 -0.84
N GLU A 315 13.37 20.75 0.09
CA GLU A 315 14.49 21.61 0.50
C GLU A 315 15.66 20.82 1.09
N GLN A 316 15.36 19.88 1.98
CA GLN A 316 16.37 18.98 2.53
C GLN A 316 17.08 18.18 1.43
N ALA A 317 16.34 17.60 0.47
CA ALA A 317 16.93 16.86 -0.63
C ALA A 317 17.87 17.72 -1.48
N VAL A 318 17.51 18.98 -1.77
CA VAL A 318 18.39 19.90 -2.50
C VAL A 318 19.70 20.10 -1.72
N GLY A 319 19.65 20.41 -0.43
CA GLY A 319 20.84 20.62 0.40
C GLY A 319 21.74 19.38 0.50
N LEU A 320 21.17 18.20 0.71
CA LEU A 320 21.93 16.94 0.81
C LEU A 320 22.67 16.62 -0.49
N VAL A 321 21.97 16.73 -1.63
CA VAL A 321 22.54 16.40 -2.94
C VAL A 321 23.58 17.44 -3.35
N ASP A 322 23.33 18.72 -3.09
CA ASP A 322 24.32 19.78 -3.28
C ASP A 322 25.52 19.61 -2.35
N GLY A 323 25.34 19.05 -1.15
CA GLY A 323 26.43 18.83 -0.20
C GLY A 323 27.31 17.63 -0.51
N GLY A 324 26.87 16.64 -1.28
CA GLY A 324 27.72 15.50 -1.62
C GLY A 324 27.08 14.12 -1.57
N SER A 325 25.80 14.00 -1.22
CA SER A 325 25.17 12.69 -1.00
C SER A 325 25.13 11.81 -2.24
N ASP A 326 25.51 10.55 -2.08
CA ASP A 326 25.48 9.50 -3.11
C ASP A 326 24.17 8.70 -3.07
N ILE A 327 23.52 8.65 -1.89
CA ILE A 327 22.27 7.94 -1.59
C ILE A 327 21.38 8.91 -0.80
N LEU A 328 20.07 8.87 -0.98
CA LEU A 328 19.10 9.51 -0.08
C LEU A 328 18.37 8.43 0.71
N MET A 329 18.34 8.56 2.04
CA MET A 329 17.69 7.58 2.92
C MET A 329 16.62 8.25 3.77
N VAL A 330 15.36 7.87 3.54
CA VAL A 330 14.25 8.24 4.43
C VAL A 330 14.22 7.24 5.57
N GLU A 331 14.58 7.66 6.78
CA GLU A 331 14.81 6.74 7.88
C GLU A 331 14.02 7.05 9.16
N THR A 332 14.01 6.08 10.06
CA THR A 332 13.32 6.14 11.34
C THR A 332 11.83 6.48 11.17
N ILE A 333 11.21 5.88 10.14
CA ILE A 333 9.84 6.19 9.78
C ILE A 333 8.90 5.60 10.83
N PHE A 334 8.35 6.47 11.66
CA PHE A 334 7.27 6.14 12.60
C PHE A 334 5.87 6.44 12.01
N ASP A 335 5.79 7.36 11.04
CA ASP A 335 4.57 7.78 10.34
C ASP A 335 4.74 7.58 8.83
N THR A 336 4.01 6.63 8.25
CA THR A 336 4.11 6.32 6.82
C THR A 336 3.64 7.47 5.94
N LEU A 337 2.73 8.34 6.41
CA LEU A 337 2.31 9.50 5.63
C LEU A 337 3.45 10.50 5.45
N ASN A 338 4.29 10.69 6.47
CA ASN A 338 5.51 11.49 6.37
C ASN A 338 6.48 10.89 5.36
N ALA A 339 6.68 9.56 5.41
CA ALA A 339 7.54 8.88 4.44
C ALA A 339 7.03 9.02 3.01
N LYS A 340 5.72 8.92 2.77
CA LYS A 340 5.14 9.16 1.44
C LYS A 340 5.39 10.59 0.97
N ALA A 341 5.29 11.59 1.86
CA ALA A 341 5.62 12.98 1.51
C ALA A 341 7.11 13.15 1.18
N ALA A 342 8.01 12.54 1.97
CA ALA A 342 9.45 12.55 1.70
C ALA A 342 9.79 11.88 0.36
N LEU A 343 9.21 10.71 0.09
CA LEU A 343 9.42 9.97 -1.17
C LEU A 343 8.85 10.73 -2.38
N TYR A 344 7.72 11.40 -2.21
CA TYR A 344 7.17 12.30 -3.23
C TYR A 344 8.14 13.45 -3.53
N ALA A 345 8.65 14.11 -2.48
CA ALA A 345 9.61 15.21 -2.61
C ALA A 345 10.93 14.79 -3.26
N VAL A 346 11.48 13.64 -2.85
CA VAL A 346 12.67 13.06 -3.47
C VAL A 346 12.38 12.70 -4.93
N GLY A 347 11.23 12.10 -5.24
CA GLY A 347 10.82 11.79 -6.60
C GLY A 347 10.73 13.03 -7.50
N GLU A 348 10.11 14.11 -7.03
CA GLU A 348 10.08 15.39 -7.75
C GLU A 348 11.49 15.95 -7.95
N TYR A 349 12.36 15.89 -6.93
CA TYR A 349 13.73 16.36 -7.05
C TYR A 349 14.49 15.58 -8.14
N LEU A 350 14.38 14.25 -8.17
CA LEU A 350 15.04 13.41 -9.17
C LEU A 350 14.50 13.68 -10.58
N GLU A 351 13.19 13.88 -10.72
CA GLU A 351 12.57 14.25 -11.99
C GLU A 351 13.09 15.62 -12.49
N PHE A 352 13.10 16.63 -11.63
CA PHE A 352 13.52 18.00 -11.99
C PHE A 352 15.02 18.13 -12.24
N SER A 353 15.82 17.33 -11.55
CA SER A 353 17.28 17.32 -11.71
C SER A 353 17.76 16.41 -12.83
N GLY A 354 16.99 15.39 -13.19
CA GLY A 354 17.39 14.34 -14.12
C GLY A 354 18.50 13.42 -13.57
N LEU A 355 18.77 13.46 -12.26
CA LEU A 355 19.80 12.66 -11.61
C LEU A 355 19.28 11.26 -11.25
N ASP A 356 20.16 10.27 -11.32
CA ASP A 356 19.88 8.92 -10.81
C ASP A 356 20.55 8.68 -9.44
N ILE A 357 19.85 9.06 -8.37
CA ILE A 357 20.31 8.82 -6.99
C ILE A 357 19.52 7.66 -6.38
N PRO A 358 20.18 6.63 -5.83
CA PRO A 358 19.54 5.58 -5.05
C PRO A 358 18.75 6.12 -3.86
N VAL A 359 17.53 5.60 -3.68
CA VAL A 359 16.66 5.92 -2.55
C VAL A 359 16.55 4.69 -1.64
N PHE A 360 16.91 4.85 -0.37
CA PHE A 360 16.76 3.84 0.67
C PHE A 360 15.63 4.24 1.62
N VAL A 361 14.93 3.27 2.20
CA VAL A 361 13.80 3.53 3.08
C VAL A 361 13.86 2.64 4.31
N SER A 362 13.82 3.24 5.50
CA SER A 362 13.94 2.52 6.76
C SER A 362 12.77 2.81 7.70
N GLY A 363 11.95 1.78 7.95
CA GLY A 363 10.85 1.83 8.90
C GLY A 363 11.30 1.64 10.35
N THR A 364 10.52 2.13 11.30
CA THR A 364 10.71 1.85 12.73
C THR A 364 9.46 1.26 13.34
N LEU A 365 9.59 0.04 13.87
CA LEU A 365 8.54 -0.63 14.64
C LEU A 365 8.78 -0.33 16.12
N VAL A 366 7.79 0.25 16.78
CA VAL A 366 7.99 0.89 18.09
C VAL A 366 8.05 -0.12 19.25
N ASP A 367 7.46 -1.30 19.09
CA ASP A 367 7.40 -2.33 20.11
C ASP A 367 7.21 -3.74 19.52
N GLN A 368 6.97 -4.72 20.40
CA GLN A 368 6.76 -6.12 20.04
C GLN A 368 5.42 -6.41 19.34
N SER A 369 4.52 -5.42 19.20
CA SER A 369 3.34 -5.57 18.32
C SER A 369 3.72 -5.66 16.84
N GLY A 370 4.94 -5.20 16.49
CA GLY A 370 5.42 -5.20 15.11
C GLY A 370 4.78 -4.13 14.25
N ARG A 371 4.31 -3.03 14.86
CA ARG A 371 3.68 -1.91 14.17
C ARG A 371 4.52 -0.63 14.27
N THR A 372 4.39 0.22 13.26
CA THR A 372 4.87 1.62 13.33
C THR A 372 4.07 2.40 14.40
N LEU A 373 4.52 3.60 14.77
CA LEU A 373 3.75 4.46 15.68
C LEU A 373 2.36 4.80 15.11
N SER A 374 2.28 4.93 13.78
CA SER A 374 1.04 5.12 13.00
C SER A 374 0.19 3.86 12.84
N GLY A 375 0.63 2.72 13.42
CA GLY A 375 -0.15 1.49 13.54
C GLY A 375 0.00 0.49 12.38
N GLN A 376 0.86 0.75 11.38
CA GLN A 376 1.02 -0.12 10.21
C GLN A 376 1.90 -1.34 10.51
N THR A 377 1.54 -2.50 9.95
CA THR A 377 2.44 -3.66 9.88
C THR A 377 3.59 -3.42 8.90
N GLY A 378 4.65 -4.24 8.96
CA GLY A 378 5.79 -4.11 8.03
C GLY A 378 5.42 -4.36 6.57
N GLU A 379 4.52 -5.32 6.32
CA GLU A 379 3.98 -5.63 4.99
C GLU A 379 3.15 -4.46 4.45
N ALA A 380 2.28 -3.88 5.28
CA ALA A 380 1.45 -2.72 4.92
C ALA A 380 2.31 -1.48 4.65
N PHE A 381 3.34 -1.28 5.47
CA PHE A 381 4.33 -0.24 5.27
C PHE A 381 4.99 -0.37 3.88
N TYR A 382 5.52 -1.55 3.55
CA TYR A 382 6.14 -1.78 2.24
C TYR A 382 5.15 -1.53 1.10
N ALA A 383 3.94 -2.08 1.15
CA ALA A 383 2.90 -1.84 0.14
C ALA A 383 2.61 -0.34 -0.08
N SER A 384 2.67 0.46 0.99
CA SER A 384 2.41 1.91 0.96
C SER A 384 3.52 2.71 0.27
N ILE A 385 4.78 2.29 0.41
CA ILE A 385 5.95 2.98 -0.17
C ILE A 385 6.43 2.36 -1.48
N ARG A 386 5.93 1.17 -1.83
CA ARG A 386 6.35 0.34 -2.96
C ARG A 386 6.46 1.13 -4.28
N HIS A 387 5.53 2.05 -4.51
CA HIS A 387 5.45 2.90 -5.70
C HIS A 387 6.69 3.80 -5.92
N ALA A 388 7.42 4.15 -4.86
CA ALA A 388 8.61 4.98 -4.94
C ALA A 388 9.84 4.24 -5.48
N LYS A 389 9.73 2.92 -5.71
CA LYS A 389 10.79 2.04 -6.22
C LYS A 389 12.11 2.17 -5.44
N PRO A 390 12.08 2.00 -4.10
CA PRO A 390 13.30 2.09 -3.31
C PRO A 390 14.30 1.02 -3.75
N MET A 391 15.59 1.37 -3.71
CA MET A 391 16.66 0.40 -3.99
C MET A 391 16.86 -0.57 -2.81
N CYS A 392 16.70 -0.07 -1.59
CA CYS A 392 16.87 -0.83 -0.37
C CYS A 392 15.79 -0.44 0.65
N VAL A 393 15.16 -1.44 1.28
CA VAL A 393 14.14 -1.25 2.32
C VAL A 393 14.54 -2.02 3.56
N GLY A 394 14.29 -1.47 4.74
CA GLY A 394 14.68 -2.12 5.97
C GLY A 394 14.04 -1.55 7.21
N LEU A 395 14.59 -1.96 8.36
CA LEU A 395 14.16 -1.51 9.67
C LEU A 395 15.33 -0.95 10.48
N ASN A 396 15.04 0.09 11.27
CA ASN A 396 16.02 0.65 12.20
C ASN A 396 15.39 1.18 13.49
N CYS A 397 16.27 1.39 14.48
CA CYS A 397 15.94 1.98 15.78
C CYS A 397 14.88 1.18 16.59
N ALA A 398 14.45 1.75 17.72
CA ALA A 398 13.50 1.25 18.72
C ALA A 398 13.85 -0.10 19.40
N LEU A 399 14.22 -1.11 18.62
CA LEU A 399 14.46 -2.48 19.04
C LEU A 399 15.93 -2.88 18.82
N GLY A 400 16.43 -3.76 19.70
CA GLY A 400 17.69 -4.48 19.47
C GLY A 400 17.49 -5.63 18.47
N ALA A 401 18.60 -6.20 17.96
CA ALA A 401 18.56 -7.21 16.89
C ALA A 401 17.68 -8.44 17.24
N GLN A 402 17.78 -8.98 18.46
CA GLN A 402 16.97 -10.13 18.91
C GLN A 402 15.46 -9.87 18.79
N HIS A 403 15.05 -8.65 19.11
CA HIS A 403 13.65 -8.23 19.13
C HIS A 403 13.11 -7.94 17.72
N MET A 404 13.99 -7.72 16.74
CA MET A 404 13.63 -7.44 15.35
C MET A 404 13.43 -8.72 14.51
N VAL A 405 13.94 -9.88 14.95
CA VAL A 405 13.88 -11.16 14.23
C VAL A 405 12.53 -11.48 13.57
N PRO A 406 11.39 -11.50 14.29
CA PRO A 406 10.11 -11.87 13.68
C PRO A 406 9.67 -10.87 12.59
N PHE A 407 10.06 -9.61 12.70
CA PHE A 407 9.65 -8.56 11.76
C PHE A 407 10.54 -8.54 10.53
N VAL A 408 11.85 -8.75 10.72
CA VAL A 408 12.81 -8.90 9.62
C VAL A 408 12.48 -10.14 8.79
N GLU A 409 12.11 -11.26 9.42
CA GLU A 409 11.70 -12.46 8.69
C GLU A 409 10.50 -12.20 7.77
N LYS A 410 9.46 -11.54 8.28
CA LYS A 410 8.26 -11.21 7.52
C LYS A 410 8.58 -10.27 6.35
N LEU A 411 9.32 -9.20 6.63
CA LEU A 411 9.68 -8.19 5.64
C LEU A 411 10.59 -8.80 4.55
N ALA A 412 11.53 -9.68 4.91
CA ALA A 412 12.42 -10.36 3.96
C ALA A 412 11.67 -11.26 2.96
N LYS A 413 10.49 -11.76 3.33
CA LYS A 413 9.62 -12.60 2.47
C LYS A 413 8.82 -11.78 1.46
N CYS A 414 8.59 -10.49 1.70
CA CYS A 414 7.67 -9.69 0.90
C CYS A 414 8.35 -8.54 0.13
N VAL A 415 9.50 -8.02 0.60
CA VAL A 415 10.24 -6.95 -0.08
C VAL A 415 10.90 -7.45 -1.35
N GLU A 416 10.65 -6.78 -2.47
CA GLU A 416 11.14 -7.15 -3.81
C GLU A 416 12.52 -6.55 -4.13
N CYS A 417 13.00 -5.58 -3.33
CA CYS A 417 14.30 -4.94 -3.48
C CYS A 417 15.35 -5.47 -2.47
N PHE A 418 16.51 -4.81 -2.38
CA PHE A 418 17.52 -5.13 -1.37
C PHE A 418 17.02 -4.81 0.04
N MET A 419 17.61 -5.45 1.04
CA MET A 419 17.16 -5.35 2.42
C MET A 419 18.26 -4.91 3.38
N HIS A 420 17.91 -4.05 4.35
CA HIS A 420 18.82 -3.63 5.42
C HIS A 420 18.22 -3.74 6.82
N VAL A 421 19.10 -3.81 7.82
CA VAL A 421 18.73 -3.61 9.24
C VAL A 421 19.85 -2.85 9.95
N TYR A 422 19.51 -1.86 10.77
CA TYR A 422 20.45 -1.29 11.71
C TYR A 422 19.78 -1.07 13.08
N SER A 423 19.97 -2.05 13.96
CA SER A 423 19.31 -2.13 15.26
C SER A 423 19.99 -1.25 16.31
N ASN A 424 19.29 -0.97 17.42
CA ASN A 424 19.93 -0.41 18.60
C ASN A 424 20.89 -1.43 19.24
N ALA A 425 21.81 -0.93 20.08
CA ALA A 425 22.62 -1.76 20.98
C ALA A 425 21.78 -2.20 22.21
N GLY A 426 20.66 -2.87 21.93
CA GLY A 426 19.66 -3.28 22.90
C GLY A 426 18.57 -2.25 23.16
N LEU A 427 17.73 -2.54 24.15
CA LEU A 427 16.74 -1.58 24.65
C LEU A 427 17.43 -0.56 25.57
N PRO A 428 16.96 0.71 25.60
CA PRO A 428 17.51 1.69 26.52
C PRO A 428 17.30 1.27 27.97
N ASN A 429 18.34 1.37 28.79
CA ASN A 429 18.29 1.08 30.22
C ASN A 429 17.61 2.25 31.00
N ALA A 430 17.41 2.07 32.30
CA ALA A 430 16.72 3.06 33.15
C ALA A 430 17.40 4.45 33.19
N MET A 431 18.67 4.53 32.79
CA MET A 431 19.45 5.78 32.71
C MET A 431 19.53 6.33 31.28
N GLY A 432 18.78 5.75 30.33
CA GLY A 432 18.81 6.11 28.91
C GLY A 432 20.07 5.66 28.16
N GLY A 433 20.89 4.80 28.77
CA GLY A 433 22.07 4.20 28.14
C GLY A 433 21.76 2.87 27.44
N TYR A 434 22.77 2.29 26.80
CA TYR A 434 22.69 1.02 26.08
C TYR A 434 23.75 0.06 26.63
N ASP A 435 23.36 -1.16 26.94
CA ASP A 435 24.18 -2.12 27.70
C ASP A 435 24.80 -3.23 26.82
N GLU A 436 24.32 -3.41 25.58
CA GLU A 436 24.90 -4.42 24.69
C GLU A 436 26.33 -4.04 24.30
N THR A 437 27.27 -4.98 24.45
CA THR A 437 28.66 -4.80 24.00
C THR A 437 28.81 -5.10 22.51
N PRO A 438 29.95 -4.75 21.88
CA PRO A 438 30.22 -5.12 20.49
C PRO A 438 30.04 -6.62 20.21
N GLU A 439 30.50 -7.48 21.11
CA GLU A 439 30.40 -8.93 20.97
C GLU A 439 28.95 -9.42 21.06
N MET A 440 28.17 -8.84 21.98
CA MET A 440 26.74 -9.17 22.12
C MET A 440 25.96 -8.75 20.87
N MET A 441 26.15 -7.52 20.40
CA MET A 441 25.45 -7.00 19.23
C MET A 441 25.81 -7.79 17.96
N ALA A 442 27.07 -8.20 17.80
CA ALA A 442 27.50 -9.07 16.72
C ALA A 442 26.83 -10.46 16.76
N GLU A 443 26.79 -11.10 17.93
CA GLU A 443 26.12 -12.40 18.11
C GLU A 443 24.61 -12.30 17.83
N TYR A 444 23.96 -11.21 18.28
CA TYR A 444 22.52 -11.03 18.08
C TYR A 444 22.13 -10.72 16.63
N ASN A 445 23.00 -10.06 15.86
CA ASN A 445 22.79 -9.83 14.44
C ASN A 445 23.07 -11.07 13.58
N LYS A 446 23.84 -12.04 14.10
CA LYS A 446 24.26 -13.25 13.37
C LYS A 446 23.11 -14.02 12.73
N VAL A 447 21.96 -14.08 13.42
CA VAL A 447 20.74 -14.74 12.92
C VAL A 447 20.29 -14.19 11.55
N PHE A 448 20.44 -12.89 11.32
CA PHE A 448 20.06 -12.27 10.05
C PHE A 448 20.96 -12.74 8.89
N PHE A 449 22.24 -12.96 9.18
CA PHE A 449 23.23 -13.42 8.21
C PHE A 449 23.08 -14.92 7.93
N GLU A 450 22.87 -15.73 8.97
CA GLU A 450 22.63 -17.17 8.86
C GLU A 450 21.38 -17.49 8.03
N LYS A 451 20.34 -16.65 8.15
CA LYS A 451 19.09 -16.79 7.39
C LYS A 451 19.15 -16.14 6.00
N GLY A 452 20.21 -15.41 5.67
CA GLY A 452 20.36 -14.73 4.39
C GLY A 452 19.30 -13.66 4.16
N TRP A 453 18.95 -12.89 5.19
CA TRP A 453 17.87 -11.88 5.11
C TRP A 453 18.34 -10.49 4.71
N LEU A 454 19.64 -10.18 4.75
CA LEU A 454 20.14 -8.81 4.57
C LEU A 454 21.17 -8.67 3.46
N ASN A 455 21.21 -7.47 2.89
CA ASN A 455 22.24 -6.98 1.97
C ASN A 455 23.11 -5.88 2.61
N MET A 456 22.55 -5.15 3.58
CA MET A 456 23.25 -4.13 4.36
C MET A 456 22.91 -4.25 5.85
N VAL A 457 23.88 -4.00 6.72
CA VAL A 457 23.69 -3.95 8.17
C VAL A 457 24.40 -2.74 8.78
N GLY A 458 23.91 -2.21 9.89
CA GLY A 458 24.55 -1.12 10.63
C GLY A 458 24.15 -1.11 12.10
N GLY A 459 24.34 0.03 12.76
CA GLY A 459 23.88 0.26 14.13
C GLY A 459 23.07 1.55 14.24
N CYS A 460 22.13 1.59 15.17
CA CYS A 460 21.39 2.79 15.55
C CYS A 460 21.78 3.20 16.98
N CYS A 461 20.85 3.65 17.81
CA CYS A 461 21.13 4.20 19.13
C CYS A 461 21.95 3.23 20.00
N GLY A 462 22.99 3.77 20.66
CA GLY A 462 23.90 3.00 21.51
C GLY A 462 25.11 2.40 20.77
N SER A 463 25.03 2.22 19.46
CA SER A 463 26.13 1.66 18.68
C SER A 463 27.30 2.66 18.54
N THR A 464 28.51 2.10 18.41
CA THR A 464 29.77 2.85 18.29
C THR A 464 30.68 2.15 17.27
N PRO A 465 31.79 2.74 16.82
CA PRO A 465 32.67 2.12 15.82
C PRO A 465 33.13 0.69 16.18
N PRO A 466 33.49 0.36 17.44
CA PRO A 466 33.74 -1.02 17.84
C PRO A 466 32.57 -2.00 17.59
N HIS A 467 31.31 -1.57 17.76
CA HIS A 467 30.15 -2.41 17.46
C HIS A 467 30.07 -2.73 15.97
N ILE A 468 30.22 -1.72 15.10
CA ILE A 468 30.19 -1.91 13.65
C ILE A 468 31.31 -2.85 13.20
N LYS A 469 32.51 -2.70 13.78
CA LYS A 469 33.64 -3.61 13.52
C LYS A 469 33.30 -5.06 13.89
N ALA A 470 32.75 -5.29 15.08
CA ALA A 470 32.39 -6.63 15.54
C ALA A 470 31.31 -7.29 14.65
N ILE A 471 30.29 -6.52 14.26
CA ILE A 471 29.25 -6.98 13.32
C ILE A 471 29.88 -7.32 11.96
N ARG A 472 30.81 -6.49 11.48
CA ARG A 472 31.53 -6.72 10.22
C ARG A 472 32.37 -7.99 10.23
N GLU A 473 33.12 -8.23 11.30
CA GLU A 473 33.91 -9.45 11.47
C GLU A 473 33.02 -10.71 11.51
N CYS A 474 31.85 -10.62 12.14
CA CYS A 474 30.87 -11.70 12.16
C CYS A 474 30.29 -12.00 10.75
N ALA A 475 29.88 -10.95 10.03
CA ALA A 475 29.19 -11.06 8.74
C ALA A 475 30.07 -11.53 7.57
N GLN A 476 31.41 -11.43 7.66
CA GLN A 476 32.35 -11.84 6.60
C GLN A 476 32.21 -13.29 6.14
N ASN A 477 31.65 -14.16 6.99
CA ASN A 477 31.51 -15.59 6.70
C ASN A 477 30.18 -15.95 6.00
N PHE A 478 29.35 -14.95 5.68
CA PHE A 478 27.99 -15.16 5.16
C PHE A 478 27.80 -14.50 3.80
N SER A 479 26.89 -15.08 3.02
CA SER A 479 26.48 -14.52 1.73
C SER A 479 25.33 -13.51 1.92
N PRO A 480 25.25 -12.47 1.07
CA PRO A 480 24.13 -11.53 1.14
C PRO A 480 22.82 -12.19 0.68
N ARG A 481 21.69 -11.57 1.04
CA ARG A 481 20.36 -11.98 0.58
C ARG A 481 20.28 -11.95 -0.96
N PRO A 482 19.89 -13.05 -1.63
CA PRO A 482 19.54 -12.98 -3.05
C PRO A 482 18.26 -12.17 -3.22
N LEU A 483 18.17 -11.40 -4.30
CA LEU A 483 16.90 -10.77 -4.68
C LEU A 483 15.85 -11.85 -4.94
N PRO A 484 14.60 -11.67 -4.47
CA PRO A 484 13.55 -12.64 -4.70
C PRO A 484 13.16 -12.68 -6.18
N ALA A 485 12.69 -13.84 -6.64
CA ALA A 485 12.02 -13.92 -7.93
C ALA A 485 10.70 -13.15 -7.86
N VAL A 486 10.66 -11.97 -8.48
CA VAL A 486 9.44 -11.16 -8.55
C VAL A 486 8.49 -11.87 -9.53
N GLY A 487 7.39 -12.41 -9.02
CA GLY A 487 6.41 -13.11 -9.83
C GLY A 487 5.59 -12.16 -10.71
N ARG A 488 4.43 -12.64 -11.18
CA ARG A 488 3.48 -11.78 -11.89
C ARG A 488 3.09 -10.56 -11.03
N PRO A 489 2.91 -9.38 -11.63
CA PRO A 489 2.41 -8.22 -10.89
C PRO A 489 1.07 -8.51 -10.22
N LYS A 490 0.90 -8.06 -8.97
CA LYS A 490 -0.31 -8.22 -8.17
C LYS A 490 -0.74 -6.87 -7.61
N MET A 491 -2.04 -6.59 -7.62
CA MET A 491 -2.57 -5.41 -6.93
C MET A 491 -2.38 -5.59 -5.43
N TRP A 492 -1.60 -4.68 -4.84
CA TRP A 492 -1.30 -4.67 -3.42
C TRP A 492 -1.71 -3.33 -2.84
N LEU A 493 -2.74 -3.36 -1.99
CA LEU A 493 -3.31 -2.21 -1.30
C LEU A 493 -2.93 -2.26 0.18
N SER A 494 -3.14 -1.15 0.90
CA SER A 494 -2.94 -1.16 2.36
C SER A 494 -3.81 -0.13 3.08
N GLY A 495 -4.27 -0.53 4.27
CA GLY A 495 -4.66 0.36 5.37
C GLY A 495 -3.55 0.38 6.42
N LEU A 496 -3.86 -0.04 7.64
CA LEU A 496 -2.87 -0.46 8.64
C LEU A 496 -2.33 -1.87 8.38
N GLU A 497 -3.11 -2.67 7.65
CA GLU A 497 -2.75 -4.02 7.21
C GLU A 497 -2.73 -4.05 5.69
N ASP A 498 -1.99 -5.01 5.14
CA ASP A 498 -1.81 -5.15 3.72
C ASP A 498 -2.91 -6.03 3.09
N LEU A 499 -3.21 -5.78 1.83
CA LEU A 499 -4.26 -6.49 1.10
C LEU A 499 -3.79 -6.79 -0.32
N VAL A 500 -3.42 -8.04 -0.57
CA VAL A 500 -3.10 -8.55 -1.92
C VAL A 500 -4.39 -9.05 -2.56
N VAL A 501 -4.92 -8.31 -3.54
CA VAL A 501 -6.26 -8.55 -4.13
C VAL A 501 -6.38 -9.95 -4.73
N ASP A 502 -5.32 -10.46 -5.33
CA ASP A 502 -5.27 -11.80 -5.94
C ASP A 502 -5.51 -12.94 -4.92
N ASP A 503 -5.27 -12.69 -3.64
CA ASP A 503 -5.40 -13.69 -2.57
C ASP A 503 -6.76 -13.57 -1.83
N VAL A 504 -7.59 -12.57 -2.20
CA VAL A 504 -8.87 -12.27 -1.55
C VAL A 504 -9.99 -13.19 -2.02
N HIS A 505 -10.74 -13.72 -1.06
CA HIS A 505 -12.04 -14.35 -1.29
C HIS A 505 -13.08 -13.73 -0.37
N ASN A 506 -14.27 -13.44 -0.88
CA ASN A 506 -15.37 -12.94 -0.06
C ASN A 506 -15.97 -14.05 0.82
N HIS A 507 -16.94 -13.67 1.66
CA HIS A 507 -17.59 -14.60 2.58
C HIS A 507 -18.40 -15.73 1.90
N LEU A 508 -18.59 -15.69 0.58
CA LEU A 508 -19.23 -16.73 -0.22
C LEU A 508 -18.22 -17.68 -0.90
N GLY A 509 -16.91 -17.49 -0.67
CA GLY A 509 -15.87 -18.27 -1.34
C GLY A 509 -15.56 -17.85 -2.78
N LEU A 510 -16.07 -16.69 -3.22
CA LEU A 510 -15.77 -16.14 -4.54
C LEU A 510 -14.47 -15.32 -4.49
N PRO A 511 -13.57 -15.44 -5.50
CA PRO A 511 -12.33 -14.66 -5.59
C PRO A 511 -12.64 -13.20 -5.97
N PHE A 512 -13.21 -12.46 -5.02
CA PHE A 512 -13.85 -11.17 -5.26
C PHE A 512 -13.64 -10.21 -4.08
N LEU A 513 -13.18 -9.00 -4.40
CA LEU A 513 -12.95 -7.95 -3.44
C LEU A 513 -14.21 -7.11 -3.25
N ASN A 514 -14.84 -7.29 -2.09
CA ASN A 514 -15.93 -6.43 -1.63
C ASN A 514 -15.45 -5.03 -1.23
N VAL A 515 -15.94 -4.01 -1.91
CA VAL A 515 -15.84 -2.59 -1.52
C VAL A 515 -17.16 -2.18 -0.89
N GLY A 516 -17.14 -1.74 0.36
CA GLY A 516 -18.35 -1.39 1.11
C GLY A 516 -18.97 -0.05 0.65
N GLU A 517 -20.20 -0.09 0.12
CA GLU A 517 -20.88 1.04 -0.52
C GLU A 517 -21.60 2.03 0.43
N ARG A 518 -21.70 1.76 1.74
CA ARG A 518 -22.60 2.50 2.64
C ARG A 518 -22.06 3.83 3.15
N CYS A 519 -20.77 4.10 3.00
CA CYS A 519 -20.13 5.39 3.32
C CYS A 519 -20.23 6.35 2.11
N ASN A 520 -21.42 6.38 1.51
CA ASN A 520 -21.69 7.10 0.28
C ASN A 520 -22.89 8.03 0.47
N ILE A 521 -22.70 9.34 0.25
CA ILE A 521 -23.74 10.33 0.47
C ILE A 521 -24.90 10.19 -0.52
N ALA A 522 -24.62 9.82 -1.77
CA ALA A 522 -25.64 9.61 -2.80
C ALA A 522 -26.45 8.31 -2.55
N GLY A 523 -25.77 7.24 -2.09
CA GLY A 523 -26.36 5.91 -1.91
C GLY A 523 -26.99 5.64 -0.54
N SER A 524 -26.53 6.31 0.52
CA SER A 524 -26.92 6.02 1.91
C SER A 524 -27.58 7.21 2.60
N ILE A 525 -28.91 7.17 2.71
CA ILE A 525 -29.71 8.20 3.40
C ILE A 525 -29.24 8.41 4.85
N LYS A 526 -28.85 7.32 5.54
CA LYS A 526 -28.35 7.39 6.92
C LYS A 526 -27.03 8.15 6.96
N PHE A 527 -26.07 7.77 6.12
CA PHE A 527 -24.75 8.40 6.07
C PHE A 527 -24.85 9.88 5.69
N LYS A 528 -25.62 10.21 4.64
CA LYS A 528 -25.91 11.60 4.25
C LYS A 528 -26.42 12.45 5.42
N LYS A 529 -27.41 11.96 6.17
CA LYS A 529 -27.97 12.68 7.33
C LYS A 529 -26.93 12.93 8.42
N LEU A 530 -26.01 12.00 8.65
CA LEU A 530 -24.96 12.14 9.67
C LEU A 530 -23.89 13.14 9.23
N MET A 531 -23.41 13.02 7.98
CA MET A 531 -22.45 13.94 7.39
C MET A 531 -22.97 15.38 7.36
N MET A 532 -24.22 15.59 6.93
CA MET A 532 -24.85 16.93 6.92
C MET A 532 -25.02 17.53 8.33
N LYS A 533 -25.15 16.70 9.36
CA LYS A 533 -25.23 17.15 10.76
C LYS A 533 -23.87 17.33 11.43
N GLY A 534 -22.78 16.93 10.76
CA GLY A 534 -21.44 16.89 11.35
C GLY A 534 -21.25 15.81 12.41
N ASP A 535 -22.11 14.79 12.45
CA ASP A 535 -22.00 13.65 13.36
C ASP A 535 -21.06 12.58 12.78
N TYR A 536 -19.77 12.90 12.79
CA TYR A 536 -18.72 12.01 12.25
C TYR A 536 -18.51 10.75 13.09
N GLY A 537 -18.79 10.78 14.40
CA GLY A 537 -18.69 9.61 15.26
C GLY A 537 -19.67 8.51 14.83
N SER A 538 -20.95 8.84 14.69
CA SER A 538 -21.94 7.90 14.16
C SER A 538 -21.68 7.52 12.69
N ALA A 539 -20.99 8.36 11.92
CA ALA A 539 -20.58 8.03 10.56
C ALA A 539 -19.43 7.00 10.54
N MET A 540 -18.50 7.06 11.50
CA MET A 540 -17.47 6.04 11.70
C MET A 540 -18.09 4.69 12.08
N ASP A 541 -19.16 4.67 12.88
CA ASP A 541 -19.89 3.43 13.19
C ASP A 541 -20.41 2.72 11.92
N ILE A 542 -20.77 3.50 10.88
CA ILE A 542 -21.16 2.93 9.58
C ILE A 542 -19.95 2.30 8.91
N ALA A 543 -18.80 2.98 8.88
CA ALA A 543 -17.58 2.45 8.28
C ALA A 543 -17.12 1.17 8.99
N LYS A 544 -17.06 1.19 10.32
CA LYS A 544 -16.68 0.05 11.16
C LYS A 544 -17.59 -1.16 10.92
N ALA A 545 -18.91 -0.93 10.92
CA ALA A 545 -19.86 -2.01 10.66
C ALA A 545 -19.65 -2.66 9.29
N GLN A 546 -19.26 -1.90 8.25
CA GLN A 546 -18.97 -2.47 6.94
C GLN A 546 -17.75 -3.39 6.96
N VAL A 547 -16.69 -3.02 7.68
CA VAL A 547 -15.51 -3.88 7.84
C VAL A 547 -15.89 -5.18 8.58
N GLU A 548 -16.68 -5.07 9.65
CA GLU A 548 -17.21 -6.23 10.40
C GLU A 548 -18.13 -7.13 9.55
N ASP A 549 -18.91 -6.52 8.65
CA ASP A 549 -19.79 -7.19 7.70
C ASP A 549 -19.02 -7.84 6.52
N GLY A 550 -17.70 -7.66 6.43
CA GLY A 550 -16.84 -8.31 5.42
C GLY A 550 -16.51 -7.46 4.20
N ALA A 551 -16.51 -6.13 4.33
CA ALA A 551 -15.88 -5.24 3.36
C ALA A 551 -14.36 -5.28 3.50
N HIS A 552 -13.66 -5.50 2.38
CA HIS A 552 -12.19 -5.48 2.34
C HIS A 552 -11.63 -4.08 2.06
N VAL A 553 -12.45 -3.19 1.50
CA VAL A 553 -12.15 -1.77 1.24
C VAL A 553 -13.41 -0.97 1.56
N ILE A 554 -13.26 0.27 2.02
CA ILE A 554 -14.40 1.18 2.26
C ILE A 554 -14.45 2.25 1.18
N ASP A 555 -15.58 2.32 0.46
CA ASP A 555 -15.88 3.43 -0.45
C ASP A 555 -16.32 4.67 0.35
N ILE A 556 -15.68 5.81 0.09
CA ILE A 556 -15.95 7.08 0.76
C ILE A 556 -16.38 8.07 -0.30
N ASN A 557 -17.69 8.25 -0.45
CA ASN A 557 -18.26 9.21 -1.39
C ASN A 557 -18.88 10.40 -0.66
N VAL A 558 -18.49 11.61 -1.06
CA VAL A 558 -18.93 12.88 -0.46
C VAL A 558 -19.67 13.81 -1.43
N ASP A 559 -20.05 13.30 -2.60
CA ASP A 559 -20.67 14.12 -3.63
C ASP A 559 -22.13 14.46 -3.30
N ASP A 560 -22.37 15.73 -3.01
CA ASP A 560 -23.71 16.30 -2.87
C ASP A 560 -23.68 17.81 -3.08
N GLY A 561 -24.67 18.36 -3.79
CA GLY A 561 -24.73 19.80 -4.06
C GLY A 561 -24.90 20.67 -2.81
N MET A 562 -25.28 20.09 -1.67
CA MET A 562 -25.48 20.79 -0.40
C MET A 562 -24.30 20.67 0.56
N LEU A 563 -23.22 19.97 0.19
CA LEU A 563 -22.06 19.72 1.03
C LEU A 563 -20.79 20.32 0.41
N ASP A 564 -19.93 20.91 1.24
CA ASP A 564 -18.55 21.15 0.83
C ASP A 564 -17.80 19.82 0.80
N GLY A 565 -17.80 19.17 -0.37
CA GLY A 565 -17.17 17.86 -0.56
C GLY A 565 -15.67 17.87 -0.25
N LEU A 566 -14.96 18.98 -0.49
CA LEU A 566 -13.54 19.08 -0.18
C LEU A 566 -13.31 19.00 1.33
N ALA A 567 -14.01 19.84 2.10
CA ALA A 567 -13.92 19.83 3.56
C ALA A 567 -14.43 18.51 4.17
N ALA A 568 -15.51 17.94 3.61
CA ALA A 568 -16.07 16.69 4.07
C ALA A 568 -15.13 15.50 3.86
N MET A 569 -14.51 15.38 2.68
CA MET A 569 -13.53 14.33 2.38
C MET A 569 -12.35 14.41 3.35
N GLN A 570 -11.75 15.59 3.47
CA GLN A 570 -10.61 15.79 4.37
C GLN A 570 -10.97 15.43 5.81
N LYS A 571 -12.10 15.93 6.31
CA LYS A 571 -12.50 15.69 7.70
C LYS A 571 -12.82 14.21 7.95
N PHE A 572 -13.54 13.56 7.05
CA PHE A 572 -13.88 12.14 7.19
C PHE A 572 -12.62 11.27 7.17
N VAL A 573 -11.74 11.45 6.18
CA VAL A 573 -10.52 10.64 6.05
C VAL A 573 -9.58 10.85 7.23
N LYS A 574 -9.38 12.11 7.70
CA LYS A 574 -8.54 12.39 8.88
C LYS A 574 -9.03 11.68 10.15
N ILE A 575 -10.34 11.54 10.32
CA ILE A 575 -10.91 10.80 11.45
C ILE A 575 -10.77 9.29 11.21
N ALA A 576 -11.11 8.82 10.01
CA ALA A 576 -11.07 7.40 9.65
C ALA A 576 -9.67 6.80 9.82
N VAL A 577 -8.60 7.52 9.45
CA VAL A 577 -7.21 7.03 9.62
C VAL A 577 -6.76 6.91 11.08
N THR A 578 -7.49 7.53 12.02
CA THR A 578 -7.22 7.42 13.46
C THR A 578 -8.04 6.33 14.15
N GLU A 579 -8.99 5.71 13.45
CA GLU A 579 -9.85 4.64 13.99
C GLU A 579 -9.35 3.26 13.54
N PRO A 580 -8.64 2.49 14.39
CA PRO A 580 -7.94 1.28 13.96
C PRO A 580 -8.83 0.22 13.31
N GLU A 581 -10.07 0.08 13.75
CA GLU A 581 -11.02 -0.88 13.18
C GLU A 581 -11.50 -0.50 11.77
N VAL A 582 -11.43 0.79 11.43
CA VAL A 582 -11.79 1.31 10.12
C VAL A 582 -10.58 1.33 9.21
N CYS A 583 -9.45 1.88 9.67
CA CYS A 583 -8.26 2.05 8.83
C CYS A 583 -7.39 0.82 8.70
N LYS A 584 -7.72 -0.32 9.34
CA LYS A 584 -7.05 -1.60 9.05
C LYS A 584 -7.19 -2.01 7.59
N VAL A 585 -8.31 -1.67 6.95
CA VAL A 585 -8.54 -1.88 5.51
C VAL A 585 -8.21 -0.63 4.67
N PRO A 586 -7.88 -0.78 3.38
CA PRO A 586 -7.72 0.36 2.47
C PRO A 586 -9.01 1.15 2.25
N PHE A 587 -8.88 2.38 1.75
CA PHE A 587 -10.00 3.23 1.36
C PHE A 587 -10.09 3.37 -0.17
N MET A 588 -11.31 3.46 -0.68
CA MET A 588 -11.63 3.91 -2.02
C MET A 588 -12.20 5.33 -1.93
N LEU A 589 -11.45 6.32 -2.40
CA LEU A 589 -11.82 7.73 -2.32
C LEU A 589 -12.67 8.08 -3.54
N ASP A 590 -13.95 8.39 -3.32
CA ASP A 590 -14.93 8.58 -4.39
C ASP A 590 -15.44 10.03 -4.45
N ALA A 591 -15.16 10.71 -5.56
CA ALA A 591 -15.74 12.00 -5.89
C ALA A 591 -15.62 12.31 -7.38
N SER A 592 -16.59 13.04 -7.92
CA SER A 592 -16.62 13.50 -9.32
C SER A 592 -15.58 14.58 -9.64
N LYS A 593 -15.05 15.26 -8.61
CA LYS A 593 -14.02 16.29 -8.76
C LYS A 593 -12.66 15.79 -8.30
N PHE A 594 -11.67 15.89 -9.17
CA PHE A 594 -10.33 15.37 -8.92
C PHE A 594 -9.66 16.01 -7.69
N GLU A 595 -9.88 17.30 -7.46
CA GLU A 595 -9.34 18.00 -6.28
C GLU A 595 -9.85 17.43 -4.95
N ILE A 596 -11.05 16.86 -4.92
CA ILE A 596 -11.63 16.26 -3.71
C ILE A 596 -10.98 14.92 -3.40
N VAL A 597 -10.82 14.04 -4.39
CA VAL A 597 -10.12 12.76 -4.18
C VAL A 597 -8.65 12.99 -3.82
N MET A 598 -7.99 13.97 -4.43
CA MET A 598 -6.62 14.37 -4.07
C MET A 598 -6.52 14.87 -2.63
N ALA A 599 -7.52 15.62 -2.17
CA ALA A 599 -7.57 16.09 -0.79
C ALA A 599 -7.71 14.94 0.21
N GLY A 600 -8.48 13.90 -0.10
CA GLY A 600 -8.53 12.67 0.70
C GLY A 600 -7.22 11.89 0.66
N LEU A 601 -6.63 11.75 -0.53
CA LEU A 601 -5.41 10.97 -0.79
C LEU A 601 -4.23 11.45 0.05
N LYS A 602 -4.11 12.76 0.23
CA LYS A 602 -3.08 13.42 1.06
C LYS A 602 -3.19 13.10 2.56
N TRP A 603 -4.26 12.44 3.01
CA TRP A 603 -4.42 11.97 4.40
C TRP A 603 -4.33 10.45 4.54
N CYS A 604 -4.17 9.70 3.45
CA CYS A 604 -4.07 8.24 3.47
C CYS A 604 -2.61 7.78 3.66
N GLN A 605 -2.31 7.22 4.85
CA GLN A 605 -1.00 6.61 5.12
C GLN A 605 -0.74 5.33 4.31
N GLY A 606 -1.79 4.54 4.05
CA GLY A 606 -1.74 3.34 3.23
C GLY A 606 -1.76 3.61 1.73
N LYS A 607 -1.93 2.56 0.93
CA LYS A 607 -2.17 2.60 -0.52
C LYS A 607 -3.67 2.47 -0.80
N PRO A 608 -4.37 3.60 -1.10
CA PRO A 608 -5.80 3.61 -1.37
C PRO A 608 -6.10 3.35 -2.86
N ILE A 609 -7.39 3.30 -3.18
CA ILE A 609 -7.93 3.38 -4.53
C ILE A 609 -8.55 4.77 -4.73
N VAL A 610 -8.32 5.40 -5.88
CA VAL A 610 -9.05 6.61 -6.30
C VAL A 610 -10.16 6.23 -7.28
N ASN A 611 -11.39 6.63 -6.97
CA ASN A 611 -12.58 6.44 -7.78
C ASN A 611 -13.15 7.82 -8.17
N SER A 612 -13.02 8.28 -9.41
CA SER A 612 -12.35 7.68 -10.56
C SER A 612 -11.78 8.77 -11.47
N ILE A 613 -11.03 8.36 -12.49
CA ILE A 613 -10.67 9.21 -13.64
C ILE A 613 -11.28 8.64 -14.92
N SER A 614 -11.34 9.44 -15.98
CA SER A 614 -11.88 8.99 -17.28
C SER A 614 -11.39 9.86 -18.44
N LEU A 615 -11.57 9.40 -19.67
CA LEU A 615 -11.22 10.15 -20.89
C LEU A 615 -12.20 11.29 -21.21
N LYS A 616 -13.30 11.42 -20.47
CA LYS A 616 -14.27 12.53 -20.60
C LYS A 616 -13.63 13.92 -20.55
N VAL A 617 -12.54 14.07 -19.79
CA VAL A 617 -11.82 15.34 -19.63
C VAL A 617 -10.77 15.58 -20.73
N GLY A 618 -10.66 14.66 -21.70
CA GLY A 618 -9.64 14.64 -22.73
C GLY A 618 -8.31 14.06 -22.26
N GLU A 619 -7.52 13.58 -23.22
CA GLU A 619 -6.28 12.82 -22.99
C GLU A 619 -5.24 13.55 -22.13
N LYS A 620 -5.09 14.87 -22.34
CA LYS A 620 -4.07 15.66 -21.62
C LYS A 620 -4.34 15.65 -20.12
N LEU A 621 -5.55 16.03 -19.71
CA LEU A 621 -5.90 16.11 -18.30
C LEU A 621 -6.01 14.71 -17.68
N PHE A 622 -6.47 13.70 -18.43
CA PHE A 622 -6.45 12.31 -17.99
C PHE A 622 -5.03 11.83 -17.64
N LYS A 623 -4.03 12.10 -18.50
CA LYS A 623 -2.62 11.75 -18.25
C LYS A 623 -2.01 12.53 -17.08
N GLU A 624 -2.32 13.83 -16.95
CA GLU A 624 -1.89 14.66 -15.82
C GLU A 624 -2.43 14.11 -14.49
N GLN A 625 -3.72 13.78 -14.44
CA GLN A 625 -4.35 13.15 -13.27
C GLN A 625 -3.70 11.80 -12.94
N ALA A 626 -3.51 10.94 -13.95
CA ALA A 626 -2.86 9.64 -13.76
C ALA A 626 -1.41 9.77 -13.25
N THR A 627 -0.64 10.74 -13.76
CA THR A 627 0.73 11.01 -13.28
C THR A 627 0.73 11.42 -11.81
N LEU A 628 -0.19 12.29 -11.39
CA LEU A 628 -0.32 12.68 -9.98
C LEU A 628 -0.67 11.48 -9.10
N LEU A 629 -1.66 10.66 -9.48
CA LEU A 629 -2.04 9.46 -8.73
C LEU A 629 -0.90 8.46 -8.60
N LYS A 630 -0.11 8.27 -9.67
CA LYS A 630 1.10 7.44 -9.66
C LYS A 630 2.14 7.97 -8.68
N LYS A 631 2.39 9.29 -8.67
CA LYS A 631 3.34 9.92 -7.73
C LYS A 631 2.93 9.76 -6.27
N HIS A 632 1.62 9.74 -5.98
CA HIS A 632 1.09 9.48 -4.63
C HIS A 632 0.97 7.99 -4.27
N GLY A 633 1.22 7.08 -5.23
CA GLY A 633 1.16 5.64 -5.02
C GLY A 633 -0.24 5.07 -4.83
N ALA A 634 -1.26 5.64 -5.48
CA ALA A 634 -2.63 5.13 -5.42
C ALA A 634 -2.93 4.14 -6.57
N ALA A 635 -3.81 3.17 -6.30
CA ALA A 635 -4.53 2.47 -7.36
C ALA A 635 -5.66 3.35 -7.91
N VAL A 636 -6.17 3.04 -9.10
CA VAL A 636 -7.12 3.92 -9.79
C VAL A 636 -8.26 3.15 -10.46
N VAL A 637 -9.49 3.63 -10.25
CA VAL A 637 -10.65 3.25 -11.07
C VAL A 637 -10.71 4.15 -12.29
N VAL A 638 -10.78 3.54 -13.47
CA VAL A 638 -10.91 4.20 -14.75
C VAL A 638 -12.26 3.84 -15.35
N MET A 639 -13.15 4.82 -15.43
CA MET A 639 -14.49 4.62 -15.98
C MET A 639 -14.42 4.49 -17.50
N ALA A 640 -15.23 3.60 -18.08
CA ALA A 640 -15.45 3.54 -19.53
C ALA A 640 -16.32 4.73 -19.99
N PHE A 641 -15.75 5.93 -19.92
CA PHE A 641 -16.35 7.20 -20.32
C PHE A 641 -15.29 8.02 -21.06
N ASP A 642 -15.55 8.33 -22.33
CA ASP A 642 -14.68 9.17 -23.15
C ASP A 642 -15.38 10.47 -23.61
N GLU A 643 -14.79 11.18 -24.56
CA GLU A 643 -15.30 12.43 -25.09
C GLU A 643 -16.67 12.29 -25.78
N ASN A 644 -17.05 11.06 -26.18
CA ASN A 644 -18.33 10.77 -26.84
C ASN A 644 -19.43 10.36 -25.87
N GLY A 645 -19.11 10.05 -24.61
CA GLY A 645 -20.10 9.65 -23.62
C GLY A 645 -19.69 8.42 -22.80
N GLN A 646 -20.67 7.95 -22.02
CA GLN A 646 -20.54 6.73 -21.23
C GLN A 646 -20.77 5.50 -22.13
N ALA A 647 -19.89 4.49 -22.06
CA ALA A 647 -20.03 3.28 -22.85
C ALA A 647 -21.19 2.40 -22.34
N ALA A 648 -22.18 2.19 -23.22
CA ALA A 648 -23.34 1.34 -22.98
C ALA A 648 -23.13 -0.08 -23.50
N GLU A 649 -22.66 -0.22 -24.75
CA GLU A 649 -22.52 -1.49 -25.46
C GLU A 649 -21.14 -2.17 -25.24
N GLU A 650 -21.08 -3.48 -25.42
CA GLU A 650 -19.87 -4.31 -25.23
C GLU A 650 -18.63 -3.75 -25.94
N ASP A 651 -18.73 -3.48 -27.25
CA ASP A 651 -17.58 -3.03 -28.07
C ASP A 651 -17.05 -1.68 -27.61
N GLU A 652 -17.94 -0.78 -27.19
CA GLU A 652 -17.56 0.56 -26.75
C GLU A 652 -16.87 0.53 -25.39
N LYS A 653 -17.32 -0.34 -24.47
CA LYS A 653 -16.65 -0.60 -23.19
C LYS A 653 -15.22 -1.08 -23.43
N VAL A 654 -15.04 -2.07 -24.30
CA VAL A 654 -13.73 -2.64 -24.64
C VAL A 654 -12.83 -1.59 -25.31
N ARG A 655 -13.36 -0.82 -26.27
CA ARG A 655 -12.62 0.25 -26.97
C ARG A 655 -12.05 1.28 -25.99
N ILE A 656 -12.88 1.81 -25.09
CA ILE A 656 -12.46 2.87 -24.16
C ILE A 656 -11.46 2.33 -23.14
N CYS A 657 -11.70 1.14 -22.58
CA CYS A 657 -10.76 0.52 -21.63
C CYS A 657 -9.40 0.24 -22.30
N LYS A 658 -9.39 -0.29 -23.52
CA LYS A 658 -8.13 -0.54 -24.25
C LYS A 658 -7.38 0.76 -24.55
N ARG A 659 -8.06 1.80 -25.03
CA ARG A 659 -7.46 3.12 -25.27
C ARG A 659 -6.86 3.70 -23.98
N SER A 660 -7.58 3.57 -22.86
CA SER A 660 -7.12 4.03 -21.56
C SER A 660 -5.90 3.23 -21.07
N TYR A 661 -5.89 1.91 -21.27
CA TYR A 661 -4.77 1.04 -20.93
C TYR A 661 -3.49 1.46 -21.65
N ASP A 662 -3.57 1.68 -22.97
CA ASP A 662 -2.41 2.06 -23.78
C ASP A 662 -1.83 3.40 -23.31
N MET A 663 -2.66 4.39 -23.04
CA MET A 663 -2.20 5.68 -22.51
C MET A 663 -1.59 5.56 -21.10
N LEU A 664 -2.23 4.79 -20.22
CA LEU A 664 -1.75 4.65 -18.84
C LEU A 664 -0.46 3.84 -18.76
N VAL A 665 -0.39 2.71 -19.45
CA VAL A 665 0.72 1.77 -19.37
C VAL A 665 1.89 2.20 -20.26
N ASP A 666 1.63 2.55 -21.52
CA ASP A 666 2.71 2.82 -22.49
C ASP A 666 3.21 4.27 -22.43
N GLU A 667 2.35 5.26 -22.14
CA GLU A 667 2.75 6.68 -22.09
C GLU A 667 3.05 7.18 -20.67
N VAL A 668 2.17 6.91 -19.69
CA VAL A 668 2.35 7.36 -18.29
C VAL A 668 3.26 6.41 -17.51
N GLY A 669 3.36 5.14 -17.94
CA GLY A 669 4.06 4.08 -17.21
C GLY A 669 3.39 3.78 -15.87
N PHE A 670 2.06 3.85 -15.81
CA PHE A 670 1.24 3.48 -14.66
C PHE A 670 1.29 1.94 -14.50
N PRO A 671 1.47 1.40 -13.28
CA PRO A 671 1.50 -0.05 -13.08
C PRO A 671 0.16 -0.68 -13.49
N PRO A 672 0.13 -1.63 -14.46
CA PRO A 672 -1.12 -2.20 -14.95
C PRO A 672 -1.89 -2.94 -13.86
N GLU A 673 -1.20 -3.53 -12.88
CA GLU A 673 -1.83 -4.18 -11.72
C GLU A 673 -2.56 -3.21 -10.78
N ASP A 674 -2.32 -1.90 -10.89
CA ASP A 674 -2.98 -0.87 -10.08
C ASP A 674 -4.15 -0.19 -10.81
N ILE A 675 -4.46 -0.63 -12.03
CA ILE A 675 -5.59 -0.15 -12.84
C ILE A 675 -6.81 -1.05 -12.61
N ILE A 676 -7.92 -0.43 -12.23
CA ILE A 676 -9.25 -1.03 -12.14
C ILE A 676 -10.10 -0.38 -13.22
N PHE A 677 -10.54 -1.13 -14.24
CA PHE A 677 -11.56 -0.61 -15.14
C PHE A 677 -12.95 -0.79 -14.55
N ASP A 678 -13.80 0.24 -14.70
CA ASP A 678 -15.24 0.13 -14.52
C ASP A 678 -15.91 0.27 -15.91
N PRO A 679 -16.29 -0.85 -16.54
CA PRO A 679 -17.00 -0.88 -17.82
C PRO A 679 -18.44 -0.31 -17.76
N ASN A 680 -18.86 0.29 -16.64
CA ASN A 680 -20.21 0.75 -16.35
C ASN A 680 -21.22 -0.40 -16.23
N VAL A 681 -21.56 -0.78 -15.00
CA VAL A 681 -22.76 -1.57 -14.73
C VAL A 681 -24.01 -0.68 -14.88
N LEU A 682 -24.81 -0.94 -15.91
CA LEU A 682 -26.03 -0.18 -16.22
C LEU A 682 -27.29 -0.95 -15.85
N THR A 683 -28.42 -0.24 -15.75
CA THR A 683 -29.69 -0.83 -15.28
C THR A 683 -30.36 -1.68 -16.35
N ILE A 684 -30.73 -2.92 -16.00
CA ILE A 684 -31.55 -3.82 -16.83
C ILE A 684 -33.00 -3.87 -16.33
N GLY A 685 -33.90 -4.46 -17.12
CA GLY A 685 -35.31 -4.64 -16.72
C GLY A 685 -36.08 -3.32 -16.62
N THR A 686 -35.74 -2.35 -17.48
CA THR A 686 -36.38 -1.02 -17.50
C THR A 686 -37.63 -0.95 -18.38
N GLY A 687 -37.85 -1.96 -19.24
CA GLY A 687 -38.87 -1.96 -20.28
C GLY A 687 -38.48 -1.25 -21.57
N MET A 688 -37.23 -0.79 -21.68
CA MET A 688 -36.63 -0.24 -22.91
C MET A 688 -35.74 -1.30 -23.55
N GLU A 689 -35.93 -1.59 -24.83
CA GLU A 689 -35.23 -2.66 -25.55
C GLU A 689 -33.72 -2.41 -25.59
N GLU A 690 -33.32 -1.14 -25.67
CA GLU A 690 -31.93 -0.68 -25.67
C GLU A 690 -31.17 -1.05 -24.39
N HIS A 691 -31.87 -1.37 -23.30
CA HIS A 691 -31.27 -1.68 -22.00
C HIS A 691 -31.20 -3.18 -21.70
N ASN A 692 -31.73 -4.03 -22.58
CA ASN A 692 -31.84 -5.47 -22.34
C ASN A 692 -30.47 -6.15 -22.29
N ASP A 693 -29.54 -5.73 -23.17
CA ASP A 693 -28.23 -6.35 -23.32
C ASP A 693 -27.18 -5.87 -22.31
N TYR A 694 -27.45 -4.82 -21.53
CA TYR A 694 -26.45 -4.23 -20.63
C TYR A 694 -25.83 -5.21 -19.62
N GLY A 695 -26.57 -6.24 -19.20
CA GLY A 695 -26.07 -7.28 -18.31
C GLY A 695 -25.03 -8.18 -18.99
N ILE A 696 -25.36 -8.73 -20.16
CA ILE A 696 -24.48 -9.61 -20.93
C ILE A 696 -23.30 -8.85 -21.54
N ASP A 697 -23.53 -7.62 -22.00
CA ASP A 697 -22.49 -6.73 -22.54
C ASP A 697 -21.39 -6.48 -21.51
N PHE A 698 -21.75 -6.25 -20.25
CA PHE A 698 -20.76 -6.09 -19.19
C PHE A 698 -19.94 -7.38 -18.96
N ILE A 699 -20.60 -8.54 -18.91
CA ILE A 699 -19.97 -9.84 -18.68
C ILE A 699 -18.98 -10.13 -19.82
N ASN A 700 -19.41 -10.00 -21.07
CA ASN A 700 -18.56 -10.23 -22.24
C ASN A 700 -17.41 -9.21 -22.32
N ALA A 701 -17.69 -7.92 -22.08
CA ALA A 701 -16.67 -6.88 -22.07
C ALA A 701 -15.62 -7.14 -20.99
N THR A 702 -16.02 -7.59 -19.79
CA THR A 702 -15.11 -7.97 -18.71
C THR A 702 -14.08 -8.98 -19.21
N LYS A 703 -14.54 -10.08 -19.83
CA LYS A 703 -13.66 -11.11 -20.37
C LYS A 703 -12.73 -10.57 -21.45
N ARG A 704 -13.27 -9.83 -22.43
CA ARG A 704 -12.48 -9.24 -23.53
C ARG A 704 -11.45 -8.22 -23.05
N ILE A 705 -11.76 -7.42 -22.03
CA ILE A 705 -10.83 -6.47 -21.44
C ILE A 705 -9.70 -7.23 -20.74
N LYS A 706 -10.00 -8.26 -19.95
CA LYS A 706 -8.97 -9.08 -19.28
C LYS A 706 -8.05 -9.79 -20.28
N GLU A 707 -8.57 -10.22 -21.42
CA GLU A 707 -7.77 -10.80 -22.51
C GLU A 707 -6.86 -9.77 -23.21
N GLN A 708 -7.32 -8.52 -23.38
CA GLN A 708 -6.62 -7.48 -24.14
C GLN A 708 -5.75 -6.55 -23.29
N CYS A 709 -6.02 -6.45 -21.99
CA CYS A 709 -5.37 -5.54 -21.04
C CYS A 709 -4.80 -6.36 -19.87
N PRO A 710 -3.60 -6.94 -20.00
CA PRO A 710 -3.03 -7.80 -18.98
C PRO A 710 -2.92 -7.13 -17.60
N TYR A 711 -3.11 -7.94 -16.56
CA TYR A 711 -2.98 -7.62 -15.12
C TYR A 711 -4.02 -6.66 -14.50
N VAL A 712 -4.80 -5.93 -15.31
CA VAL A 712 -5.84 -5.02 -14.80
C VAL A 712 -6.90 -5.77 -14.00
N LYS A 713 -7.61 -5.03 -13.16
CA LYS A 713 -8.80 -5.50 -12.47
C LYS A 713 -10.06 -4.94 -13.11
N ILE A 714 -11.19 -5.64 -12.96
CA ILE A 714 -12.51 -5.14 -13.36
C ILE A 714 -13.39 -4.92 -12.14
N SER A 715 -14.05 -3.76 -12.09
CA SER A 715 -15.01 -3.34 -11.08
C SER A 715 -16.34 -2.91 -11.67
N GLY A 716 -17.32 -2.71 -10.80
CA GLY A 716 -18.62 -2.13 -11.13
C GLY A 716 -19.48 -1.87 -9.90
N GLY A 717 -20.31 -0.82 -9.99
CA GLY A 717 -21.37 -0.55 -9.01
C GLY A 717 -22.55 -1.52 -9.15
N ILE A 718 -22.52 -2.64 -8.43
CA ILE A 718 -23.46 -3.76 -8.59
C ILE A 718 -24.91 -3.33 -8.33
N SER A 719 -25.11 -2.42 -7.38
CA SER A 719 -26.42 -1.87 -7.03
C SER A 719 -27.15 -1.21 -8.22
N ASN A 720 -26.43 -0.70 -9.23
CA ASN A 720 -26.98 -0.02 -10.41
C ASN A 720 -27.76 -0.97 -11.34
N LEU A 721 -27.32 -2.23 -11.43
CA LEU A 721 -27.91 -3.25 -12.30
C LEU A 721 -29.42 -3.42 -12.06
N SER A 722 -29.82 -3.38 -10.79
CA SER A 722 -31.17 -3.72 -10.35
C SER A 722 -32.04 -2.51 -9.96
N PHE A 723 -31.70 -1.31 -10.43
CA PHE A 723 -32.48 -0.09 -10.13
C PHE A 723 -33.92 -0.12 -10.66
N GLY A 724 -34.20 -0.86 -11.73
CA GLY A 724 -35.58 -1.10 -12.21
C GLY A 724 -36.47 -1.77 -11.17
N PHE A 725 -35.90 -2.49 -10.20
CA PHE A 725 -36.63 -3.31 -9.21
C PHE A 725 -36.54 -2.75 -7.78
N ARG A 726 -36.35 -1.44 -7.62
CA ARG A 726 -36.28 -0.79 -6.30
C ARG A 726 -37.50 -1.12 -5.43
N GLY A 727 -37.23 -1.33 -4.14
CA GLY A 727 -38.25 -1.61 -3.12
C GLY A 727 -38.54 -3.10 -2.87
N VAL A 728 -37.95 -4.02 -3.63
CA VAL A 728 -38.05 -5.47 -3.38
C VAL A 728 -36.65 -6.09 -3.28
N THR A 729 -36.09 -6.12 -2.07
CA THR A 729 -34.71 -6.56 -1.82
C THR A 729 -34.40 -7.96 -2.34
N LYS A 730 -35.29 -8.93 -2.09
CA LYS A 730 -35.12 -10.33 -2.56
C LYS A 730 -34.87 -10.43 -4.08
N ILE A 731 -35.58 -9.61 -4.87
CA ILE A 731 -35.41 -9.57 -6.33
C ILE A 731 -34.04 -9.02 -6.69
N ARG A 732 -33.66 -7.88 -6.10
CA ARG A 732 -32.38 -7.22 -6.37
C ARG A 732 -31.20 -8.12 -6.03
N GLU A 733 -31.20 -8.72 -4.84
CA GLU A 733 -30.16 -9.65 -4.38
C GLU A 733 -30.08 -10.89 -5.26
N SER A 734 -31.21 -11.39 -5.77
CA SER A 734 -31.22 -12.55 -6.68
C SER A 734 -30.57 -12.21 -8.04
N ILE A 735 -30.87 -11.02 -8.59
CA ILE A 735 -30.23 -10.53 -9.82
C ILE A 735 -28.73 -10.35 -9.59
N HIS A 736 -28.33 -9.77 -8.46
CA HIS A 736 -26.93 -9.57 -8.09
C HIS A 736 -26.17 -10.90 -7.95
N ALA A 737 -26.77 -11.89 -7.31
CA ALA A 737 -26.17 -13.22 -7.14
C ALA A 737 -25.88 -13.91 -8.47
N VAL A 738 -26.83 -13.90 -9.41
CA VAL A 738 -26.64 -14.47 -10.76
C VAL A 738 -25.58 -13.68 -11.51
N PHE A 739 -25.71 -12.35 -11.58
CA PHE A 739 -24.75 -11.50 -12.30
C PHE A 739 -23.32 -11.68 -11.79
N LEU A 740 -23.10 -11.57 -10.48
CA LEU A 740 -21.77 -11.69 -9.87
C LEU A 740 -21.18 -13.08 -10.09
N HIS A 741 -21.98 -14.14 -9.99
CA HIS A 741 -21.48 -15.49 -10.22
C HIS A 741 -20.81 -15.63 -11.60
N HIS A 742 -21.51 -15.20 -12.65
CA HIS A 742 -21.01 -15.28 -14.02
C HIS A 742 -19.90 -14.26 -14.29
N ALA A 743 -20.07 -13.01 -13.85
CA ALA A 743 -19.05 -11.98 -14.02
C ALA A 743 -17.72 -12.36 -13.36
N ILE A 744 -17.75 -12.94 -12.16
CA ILE A 744 -16.55 -13.34 -11.41
C ILE A 744 -15.93 -14.62 -11.98
N LEU A 745 -16.71 -15.71 -12.05
CA LEU A 745 -16.16 -17.03 -12.33
C LEU A 745 -15.89 -17.26 -13.81
N GLU A 746 -16.74 -16.74 -14.70
CA GLU A 746 -16.66 -17.02 -16.13
C GLU A 746 -15.95 -15.91 -16.91
N SER A 747 -15.96 -14.68 -16.37
CA SER A 747 -15.42 -13.49 -17.06
C SER A 747 -14.29 -12.78 -16.32
N GLY A 748 -14.04 -13.11 -15.06
CA GLY A 748 -12.88 -12.62 -14.32
C GLY A 748 -13.02 -11.23 -13.68
N MET A 749 -14.24 -10.82 -13.32
CA MET A 749 -14.49 -9.65 -12.47
C MET A 749 -13.80 -9.81 -11.11
N ASP A 750 -13.13 -8.75 -10.64
CA ASP A 750 -12.24 -8.83 -9.48
C ASP A 750 -12.77 -8.06 -8.26
N VAL A 751 -13.42 -6.92 -8.50
CA VAL A 751 -13.79 -5.93 -7.47
C VAL A 751 -15.28 -5.58 -7.63
N GLY A 752 -15.97 -5.26 -6.54
CA GLY A 752 -17.30 -4.67 -6.65
C GLY A 752 -17.67 -3.78 -5.48
N ILE A 753 -18.33 -2.67 -5.82
CA ILE A 753 -18.94 -1.77 -4.85
C ILE A 753 -20.31 -2.35 -4.50
N VAL A 754 -20.40 -2.91 -3.29
CA VAL A 754 -21.50 -3.75 -2.83
C VAL A 754 -21.86 -3.47 -1.37
N ASN A 755 -23.08 -3.82 -0.98
CA ASN A 755 -23.40 -4.04 0.42
C ASN A 755 -22.89 -5.42 0.84
N ALA A 756 -21.71 -5.47 1.47
CA ALA A 756 -21.03 -6.72 1.83
C ALA A 756 -21.87 -7.68 2.68
N LYS A 757 -22.86 -7.17 3.42
CA LYS A 757 -23.77 -7.97 4.27
C LYS A 757 -24.87 -8.69 3.48
N GLU A 758 -25.28 -8.14 2.35
CA GLU A 758 -26.50 -8.52 1.62
C GLU A 758 -26.20 -9.40 0.38
N MET A 759 -24.99 -9.93 0.24
CA MET A 759 -24.68 -10.83 -0.88
C MET A 759 -25.25 -12.23 -0.64
N LEU A 760 -26.00 -12.70 -1.62
CA LEU A 760 -26.64 -14.01 -1.63
C LEU A 760 -25.85 -14.97 -2.53
N ALA A 761 -25.67 -16.22 -2.12
CA ALA A 761 -25.08 -17.23 -2.99
C ALA A 761 -26.08 -17.62 -4.08
N ILE A 762 -25.59 -17.88 -5.30
CA ILE A 762 -26.45 -18.35 -6.40
C ILE A 762 -27.16 -19.67 -6.07
N ASP A 763 -26.53 -20.51 -5.23
CA ASP A 763 -27.04 -21.83 -4.84
C ASP A 763 -28.16 -21.73 -3.79
N ASP A 764 -28.30 -20.57 -3.13
CA ASP A 764 -29.37 -20.30 -2.17
C ASP A 764 -30.66 -19.79 -2.85
N LEU A 765 -30.62 -19.56 -4.18
CA LEU A 765 -31.76 -19.07 -4.94
C LEU A 765 -32.82 -20.17 -5.16
N GLU A 766 -34.09 -19.78 -5.11
CA GLU A 766 -35.17 -20.63 -5.63
C GLU A 766 -34.93 -20.90 -7.13
N GLU A 767 -35.02 -22.16 -7.57
CA GLU A 767 -34.74 -22.56 -8.96
C GLU A 767 -35.47 -21.70 -10.01
N ASP A 768 -36.74 -21.37 -9.76
CA ASP A 768 -37.52 -20.52 -10.66
C ASP A 768 -37.06 -19.06 -10.64
N MET A 769 -36.60 -18.55 -9.49
CA MET A 769 -36.01 -17.20 -9.39
C MET A 769 -34.68 -17.13 -10.14
N LYS A 770 -33.84 -18.17 -10.00
CA LYS A 770 -32.56 -18.29 -10.70
C LYS A 770 -32.76 -18.24 -12.20
N ILE A 771 -33.69 -19.04 -12.75
CA ILE A 771 -34.01 -19.04 -14.19
C ILE A 771 -34.48 -17.65 -14.66
N LEU A 772 -35.36 -16.99 -13.91
CA LEU A 772 -35.82 -15.63 -14.26
C LEU A 772 -34.67 -14.63 -14.27
N CYS A 773 -33.80 -14.68 -13.27
CA CYS A 773 -32.64 -13.80 -13.19
C CYS A 773 -31.62 -14.08 -14.31
N GLU A 774 -31.37 -15.35 -14.64
CA GLU A 774 -30.52 -15.71 -15.78
C GLU A 774 -31.10 -15.24 -17.11
N ASN A 775 -32.41 -15.43 -17.33
CA ASN A 775 -33.06 -14.96 -18.55
C ASN A 775 -32.97 -13.45 -18.69
N LEU A 776 -33.15 -12.71 -17.59
CA LEU A 776 -33.03 -11.25 -17.56
C LEU A 776 -31.59 -10.77 -17.76
N VAL A 777 -30.60 -11.33 -17.06
CA VAL A 777 -29.20 -10.90 -17.12
C VAL A 777 -28.58 -11.20 -18.49
N PHE A 778 -28.91 -12.33 -19.08
CA PHE A 778 -28.37 -12.77 -20.37
C PHE A 778 -29.28 -12.45 -21.56
N ASN A 779 -30.39 -11.74 -21.34
CA ASN A 779 -31.39 -11.43 -22.36
C ASN A 779 -31.81 -12.67 -23.20
N LYS A 780 -32.09 -13.81 -22.53
CA LYS A 780 -32.38 -15.10 -23.22
C LYS A 780 -33.79 -15.18 -23.79
N ASP A 781 -34.72 -14.39 -23.25
CA ASP A 781 -36.13 -14.38 -23.63
C ASP A 781 -36.62 -12.93 -23.75
N PRO A 782 -37.30 -12.54 -24.86
CA PRO A 782 -37.88 -11.20 -24.99
C PRO A 782 -38.87 -10.83 -23.88
N ASP A 783 -39.53 -11.81 -23.26
CA ASP A 783 -40.50 -11.59 -22.18
C ASP A 783 -39.83 -11.44 -20.80
N SER A 784 -38.48 -11.53 -20.69
CA SER A 784 -37.77 -11.61 -19.40
C SER A 784 -38.07 -10.45 -18.45
N THR A 785 -38.21 -9.23 -18.99
CA THR A 785 -38.53 -8.05 -18.18
C THR A 785 -39.93 -8.17 -17.58
N ASP A 786 -40.92 -8.55 -18.39
CA ASP A 786 -42.31 -8.68 -17.95
C ASP A 786 -42.46 -9.80 -16.93
N GLU A 787 -41.85 -10.96 -17.17
CA GLU A 787 -41.86 -12.09 -16.24
C GLU A 787 -41.21 -11.72 -14.89
N MET A 788 -40.13 -10.94 -14.91
CA MET A 788 -39.49 -10.47 -13.69
C MET A 788 -40.32 -9.40 -12.95
N LEU A 789 -41.02 -8.52 -13.68
CA LEU A 789 -41.93 -7.54 -13.10
C LEU A 789 -43.15 -8.22 -12.47
N GLU A 790 -43.71 -9.27 -13.09
CA GLU A 790 -44.76 -10.09 -12.49
C GLU A 790 -44.28 -10.75 -11.19
N ARG A 791 -43.06 -11.32 -11.20
CA ARG A 791 -42.47 -11.90 -9.99
C ARG A 791 -42.24 -10.84 -8.92
N THR A 792 -41.81 -9.64 -9.31
CA THR A 792 -41.63 -8.51 -8.39
C THR A 792 -42.94 -8.07 -7.75
N ALA A 793 -44.03 -8.01 -8.53
CA ALA A 793 -45.36 -7.70 -8.02
C ALA A 793 -45.84 -8.76 -7.01
N TYR A 794 -45.60 -10.04 -7.29
CA TYR A 794 -45.87 -11.13 -6.35
C TYR A 794 -45.11 -10.98 -5.04
N GLU A 795 -43.78 -10.77 -5.09
CA GLU A 795 -42.97 -10.61 -3.88
C GLU A 795 -43.39 -9.36 -3.08
N ARG A 796 -43.77 -8.28 -3.75
CA ARG A 796 -44.33 -7.09 -3.09
C ARG A 796 -45.65 -7.41 -2.37
N ALA A 797 -46.53 -8.17 -3.00
CA ALA A 797 -47.78 -8.62 -2.38
C ALA A 797 -47.53 -9.55 -1.17
N CYS A 798 -46.49 -10.40 -1.22
CA CYS A 798 -46.05 -11.20 -0.07
C CYS A 798 -45.56 -10.33 1.09
N ILE A 799 -44.76 -9.29 0.82
CA ILE A 799 -44.30 -8.33 1.83
C ILE A 799 -45.49 -7.63 2.49
N ASP A 800 -46.46 -7.18 1.71
CA ASP A 800 -47.65 -6.50 2.22
C ASP A 800 -48.57 -7.43 3.01
N ALA A 801 -48.75 -8.67 2.56
CA ALA A 801 -49.48 -9.69 3.29
C ALA A 801 -48.83 -9.97 4.66
N ARG A 802 -47.50 -10.12 4.70
CA ARG A 802 -46.74 -10.31 5.95
C ARG A 802 -46.89 -9.14 6.91
N LYS A 803 -46.82 -7.89 6.42
CA LYS A 803 -47.06 -6.69 7.23
C LYS A 803 -48.47 -6.64 7.81
N LYS A 804 -49.46 -7.20 7.10
CA LYS A 804 -50.87 -7.26 7.50
C LYS A 804 -51.25 -8.53 8.27
N GLY A 805 -50.32 -9.46 8.50
CA GLY A 805 -50.60 -10.75 9.16
C GLY A 805 -51.49 -11.70 8.33
N LEU A 806 -51.54 -11.52 7.01
CA LEU A 806 -52.32 -12.34 6.08
C LEU A 806 -51.46 -13.47 5.48
N PRO A 807 -52.06 -14.59 5.04
CA PRO A 807 -51.33 -15.62 4.31
C PRO A 807 -50.75 -15.06 3.00
N PRO A 808 -49.60 -15.56 2.54
CA PRO A 808 -49.01 -15.10 1.29
C PRO A 808 -49.96 -15.38 0.11
N PRO A 809 -50.00 -14.51 -0.90
CA PRO A 809 -50.74 -14.77 -2.13
C PRO A 809 -50.23 -16.06 -2.80
N ARG A 810 -51.04 -16.64 -3.67
CA ARG A 810 -50.62 -17.82 -4.43
C ARG A 810 -49.54 -17.42 -5.43
N LYS A 811 -48.39 -18.11 -5.38
CA LYS A 811 -47.31 -17.95 -6.36
C LYS A 811 -47.86 -18.12 -7.78
N PRO A 812 -47.55 -17.20 -8.72
CA PRO A 812 -47.92 -17.35 -10.12
C PRO A 812 -47.46 -18.72 -10.61
N ARG A 813 -48.32 -19.45 -11.33
CA ARG A 813 -47.89 -20.67 -12.03
C ARG A 813 -47.07 -20.20 -13.22
N GLY A 814 -45.75 -20.25 -13.12
CA GLY A 814 -44.87 -19.98 -14.27
C GLY A 814 -45.26 -20.84 -15.48
N LYS A 815 -44.91 -20.40 -16.69
CA LYS A 815 -45.03 -21.22 -17.90
C LYS A 815 -44.31 -22.55 -17.63
N MET A 816 -45.03 -23.68 -17.67
CA MET A 816 -44.39 -24.99 -17.50
C MET A 816 -43.34 -25.18 -18.59
N ILE A 817 -42.07 -25.25 -18.20
CA ILE A 817 -41.00 -25.68 -19.11
C ILE A 817 -41.33 -27.10 -19.53
N ASN A 818 -41.72 -27.27 -20.79
CA ASN A 818 -42.04 -28.55 -21.37
C ASN A 818 -40.73 -29.31 -21.57
N ARG A 819 -40.23 -29.97 -20.51
CA ARG A 819 -39.02 -30.79 -20.60
C ARG A 819 -39.32 -31.95 -21.55
N PRO A 820 -38.62 -32.07 -22.70
CA PRO A 820 -38.86 -33.18 -23.61
C PRO A 820 -38.63 -34.50 -22.86
N ARG A 821 -39.60 -35.41 -22.94
CA ARG A 821 -39.40 -36.79 -22.46
C ARG A 821 -38.25 -37.41 -23.25
N VAL A 822 -37.39 -38.15 -22.59
CA VAL A 822 -36.45 -39.07 -23.24
C VAL A 822 -37.28 -39.97 -24.16
N GLN A 823 -37.13 -39.80 -25.47
CA GLN A 823 -37.68 -40.72 -26.47
C GLN A 823 -36.73 -41.89 -26.57
N PHE A 824 -37.18 -43.05 -26.10
CA PHE A 824 -36.53 -44.32 -26.41
C PHE A 824 -36.99 -44.76 -27.79
N ASP A 825 -36.03 -45.02 -28.68
CA ASP A 825 -36.26 -45.59 -30.00
C ASP A 825 -36.52 -47.10 -29.85
N TYR A 826 -37.77 -47.46 -29.57
CA TYR A 826 -38.19 -48.85 -29.41
C TYR A 826 -38.12 -49.65 -30.72
N ASP A 827 -37.99 -48.98 -31.88
CA ASP A 827 -37.84 -49.63 -33.17
C ASP A 827 -36.43 -50.24 -33.35
N LYS A 828 -35.48 -49.93 -32.45
CA LYS A 828 -34.15 -50.56 -32.37
C LYS A 828 -34.05 -51.71 -31.39
N VAL A 829 -35.13 -52.05 -30.69
CA VAL A 829 -35.15 -53.19 -29.77
C VAL A 829 -35.77 -54.38 -30.49
N GLU A 830 -34.94 -55.30 -30.96
CA GLU A 830 -35.46 -56.58 -31.48
C GLU A 830 -36.26 -57.29 -30.36
N PRO A 831 -37.51 -57.69 -30.62
CA PRO A 831 -38.30 -58.42 -29.64
C PRO A 831 -37.63 -59.77 -29.33
N LYS A 832 -37.41 -60.07 -28.04
CA LYS A 832 -37.01 -61.39 -27.55
C LYS A 832 -38.21 -62.28 -27.26
#